data_AF-A0A844T3F7-F1
#
_entry.id   AF-A0A844T3F7-F1
#
_cell.length_a   1.000
_cell.length_b   1.000
_cell.length_c   1.000
_cell.angle_alpha   90.00
_cell.angle_beta   90.00
_cell.angle_gamma   90.00
#
_symmetry.space_group_name_H-M   'P 1'
#
loop_
_entity.id
_entity.type
_entity.pdbx_description
1 polymer ?
#
loop_
_entity_poly.entity_id
_entity_poly.type
_entity_poly.pdbx_seq_one_letter_code
_entity_poly.pdbx_strand_id
1 'polypeptide(L)'
;MNRGLVYEWTPNANLPLGGSIAKSMVDLGALKLNGLGRPQLRNDLIEVRNGGRRYRCDPQAGTYEDVAIGNAEPDCNGDFVFEAGKGGGRLDKYPFAPEDFQWRYVQAAHFGEVNTFYHLHKFSQYVGELLCELGAMPLPAVITVVNAHHGVTETNGLKDGLRKADDLCCAFQGGHYRLPCKRNSVAEHHPIAVEGEIHLGPGRTLLDGGALVEHIGSAYRANASHNAGIIYHEYGHHITRHTADFRTNRLRPPARQDNRKAAIDEGTCDYWAATMLDTPHIWAFHKRHDTQCWHPRSLVSQKTMDDFNASAKADPHVNGTIWGSALWDMRAEIARNGGSARSADLLVLKMLTLLGSCHDDVPDVKRTRRLRSDYRTGLSQLLKADALLHDGKYSALIRDVFAKRKIHLQVPDALNVSPRCELAQSRGGLSRIAAEEIPETGDILPSAALDSQLARRGDGDFSLIAAGDIMLGDRTTPLINRWGEDYPFAGVLPLLRRSSIVLGNLEGPFAAEAQRQDRNFSYKVDPRLASSLKRANINVVTLANNHLLDCGRQGVLETFDALAEAGVHAIGAGTDEKSAHAPAILDAEGVRIGILGYYWNRRTAATHRQPGSAIDSPAWLKSDIEALRQIVDRVVVTCHWGVPYERVPTSDACMKARLAIDLGADLVIGHHPHVIQPFEVYKSRAIFYSVGNFTFGSGNSKAEGLLVAVRFVSLKTMIELYPIYIKNRDPRVNYQPKLMTGAASERCLARLADVSGTSGSLLSVENGVGRLELARPKHDEAAR
;
A
#
# COMPACT_ATOMS: atom_id res chain seq x y z
N MET A 1 -6.82 33.92 -1.84
CA MET A 1 -6.64 32.94 -2.94
C MET A 1 -5.17 32.99 -3.28
N ASN A 2 -4.46 31.86 -3.29
CA ASN A 2 -3.02 31.85 -3.56
C ASN A 2 -2.81 31.65 -5.06
N ARG A 3 -2.56 32.70 -5.81
CA ARG A 3 -2.42 32.64 -7.28
C ARG A 3 -0.98 32.41 -7.68
N GLY A 4 -0.75 31.84 -8.86
CA GLY A 4 0.58 31.57 -9.40
C GLY A 4 0.70 31.88 -10.89
N LEU A 5 1.83 32.46 -11.31
CA LEU A 5 2.07 32.78 -12.72
C LEU A 5 2.62 31.53 -13.40
N VAL A 6 1.93 31.04 -14.42
CA VAL A 6 2.24 29.76 -15.08
C VAL A 6 2.12 29.88 -16.60
N TYR A 7 2.57 28.85 -17.32
CA TYR A 7 2.28 28.68 -18.74
C TYR A 7 1.03 27.81 -18.93
N GLU A 8 0.01 28.33 -19.59
CA GLU A 8 -1.19 27.56 -19.95
C GLU A 8 -1.22 27.23 -21.43
N TRP A 9 -1.55 25.97 -21.73
CA TRP A 9 -1.78 25.49 -23.08
C TRP A 9 -3.26 25.60 -23.45
N THR A 10 -3.54 26.25 -24.58
CA THR A 10 -4.85 26.28 -25.21
C THR A 10 -4.81 25.46 -26.51
N PRO A 11 -5.46 24.27 -26.56
CA PRO A 11 -5.52 23.46 -27.77
C PRO A 11 -6.18 24.22 -28.93
N ASN A 12 -5.60 24.12 -30.12
CA ASN A 12 -6.16 24.66 -31.35
C ASN A 12 -5.55 23.93 -32.55
N ALA A 13 -6.31 22.99 -33.12
CA ALA A 13 -5.87 22.16 -34.23
C ALA A 13 -5.50 22.95 -35.51
N ASN A 14 -5.95 24.21 -35.64
CA ASN A 14 -5.62 25.06 -36.77
C ASN A 14 -4.25 25.75 -36.64
N LEU A 15 -3.60 25.67 -35.47
CA LEU A 15 -2.28 26.26 -35.26
C LEU A 15 -1.17 25.26 -35.58
N PRO A 16 0.01 25.71 -36.07
CA PRO A 16 1.16 24.84 -36.38
C PRO A 16 1.77 24.10 -35.18
N LEU A 17 1.37 24.43 -33.96
CA LEU A 17 1.75 23.70 -32.74
C LEU A 17 0.60 22.78 -32.27
N GLY A 18 -0.58 22.81 -32.89
CA GLY A 18 -1.79 22.17 -32.36
C GLY A 18 -2.40 22.93 -31.17
N GLY A 19 -1.93 24.14 -30.90
CA GLY A 19 -2.40 25.03 -29.84
C GLY A 19 -1.49 26.23 -29.65
N SER A 20 -1.71 26.95 -28.56
CA SER A 20 -0.91 28.13 -28.17
C SER A 20 -0.62 28.10 -26.68
N ILE A 21 0.48 28.75 -26.29
CA ILE A 21 0.86 28.91 -24.89
C ILE A 21 0.77 30.38 -24.53
N ALA A 22 0.18 30.67 -23.38
CA ALA A 22 0.16 32.00 -22.80
C ALA A 22 0.65 31.95 -21.35
N LYS A 23 1.20 33.08 -20.87
CA LYS A 23 1.38 33.27 -19.43
C LYS A 23 0.03 33.64 -18.83
N SER A 24 -0.39 32.92 -17.80
CA SER A 24 -1.65 33.16 -17.11
C SER A 24 -1.47 33.20 -15.60
N MET A 25 -2.28 34.03 -14.96
CA MET A 25 -2.42 34.06 -13.51
C MET A 25 -3.52 33.08 -13.11
N VAL A 26 -3.17 31.99 -12.43
CA VAL A 26 -4.10 30.91 -12.08
C VAL A 26 -4.22 30.73 -10.57
N ASP A 27 -5.33 30.13 -10.11
CA ASP A 27 -5.43 29.65 -8.74
C ASP A 27 -4.59 28.37 -8.56
N LEU A 28 -3.74 28.33 -7.54
CA LEU A 28 -2.95 27.15 -7.21
C LEU A 28 -3.72 26.17 -6.30
N GLY A 29 -4.95 26.49 -5.92
CA GLY A 29 -5.77 25.62 -5.06
C GLY A 29 -5.28 25.61 -3.62
N ALA A 30 -5.58 24.53 -2.89
CA ALA A 30 -5.28 24.41 -1.46
C ALA A 30 -3.80 24.11 -1.21
N LEU A 31 -3.05 25.13 -0.81
CA LEU A 31 -1.64 25.04 -0.41
C LEU A 31 -1.50 24.80 1.10
N LYS A 32 -0.55 23.95 1.50
CA LYS A 32 -0.15 23.80 2.91
C LYS A 32 0.63 25.00 3.39
N LEU A 33 0.50 25.32 4.68
CA LEU A 33 1.23 26.40 5.32
C LEU A 33 2.51 25.89 6.00
N ASN A 34 3.59 26.67 5.96
CA ASN A 34 4.81 26.41 6.71
C ASN A 34 4.65 26.80 8.20
N GLY A 35 5.69 26.56 9.00
CA GLY A 35 5.68 26.90 10.44
C GLY A 35 5.54 28.40 10.76
N LEU A 36 5.64 29.27 9.76
CA LEU A 36 5.40 30.71 9.85
C LEU A 36 4.02 31.12 9.28
N GLY A 37 3.16 30.14 8.97
CA GLY A 37 1.82 30.38 8.43
C GLY A 37 1.78 30.82 6.96
N ARG A 38 2.89 30.72 6.21
CA ARG A 38 2.95 31.10 4.79
C ARG A 38 2.71 29.89 3.88
N PRO A 39 1.98 30.05 2.76
CA PRO A 39 1.73 28.94 1.85
C PRO A 39 3.03 28.43 1.21
N GLN A 40 3.07 27.13 0.95
CA GLN A 40 4.15 26.44 0.24
C GLN A 40 3.58 25.74 -0.99
N LEU A 41 4.40 25.54 -2.02
CA LEU A 41 4.05 24.77 -3.23
C LEU A 41 3.97 23.26 -2.92
N ARG A 42 3.05 22.92 -2.01
CA ARG A 42 2.82 21.60 -1.44
C ARG A 42 1.35 21.43 -1.06
N ASN A 43 0.81 20.26 -1.31
CA ASN A 43 -0.48 19.80 -0.78
C ASN A 43 -0.36 18.35 -0.28
N ASP A 44 -1.46 17.60 -0.20
CA ASP A 44 -1.46 16.20 0.24
C ASP A 44 -0.88 15.22 -0.77
N LEU A 45 -0.85 15.59 -2.06
CA LEU A 45 -0.44 14.72 -3.16
C LEU A 45 0.87 15.15 -3.83
N ILE A 46 1.28 16.40 -3.66
CA ILE A 46 2.39 17.00 -4.40
C ILE A 46 3.25 17.82 -3.44
N GLU A 47 4.56 17.70 -3.60
CA GLU A 47 5.54 18.60 -3.03
C GLU A 47 6.56 19.00 -4.10
N VAL A 48 6.70 20.31 -4.34
CA VAL A 48 7.71 20.85 -5.25
C VAL A 48 8.81 21.54 -4.45
N ARG A 49 10.07 21.25 -4.81
CA ARG A 49 11.27 21.83 -4.18
C ARG A 49 12.25 22.29 -5.24
N ASN A 50 13.10 23.26 -4.87
CA ASN A 50 14.18 23.74 -5.72
C ASN A 50 15.51 23.08 -5.37
N GLY A 51 16.08 22.32 -6.30
CA GLY A 51 17.43 21.76 -6.21
C GLY A 51 18.52 22.66 -6.79
N GLY A 52 18.16 23.85 -7.28
CA GLY A 52 19.06 24.78 -7.93
C GLY A 52 19.99 25.51 -6.96
N ARG A 53 21.18 25.85 -7.45
CA ARG A 53 22.23 26.54 -6.68
C ARG A 53 22.87 27.66 -7.48
N ARG A 54 23.48 28.63 -6.79
CA ARG A 54 24.16 29.80 -7.37
C ARG A 54 25.43 30.13 -6.60
N TYR A 55 26.35 30.86 -7.23
CA TYR A 55 27.51 31.41 -6.54
C TYR A 55 27.18 32.74 -5.87
N ARG A 56 27.66 32.93 -4.65
CA ARG A 56 27.66 34.20 -3.91
C ARG A 56 29.11 34.63 -3.66
N CYS A 57 29.44 35.88 -3.97
CA CYS A 57 30.74 36.46 -3.64
C CYS A 57 30.83 36.66 -2.12
N ASP A 58 31.89 36.16 -1.49
CA ASP A 58 32.29 36.53 -0.12
C ASP A 58 33.19 37.79 -0.20
N PRO A 59 32.68 38.97 0.20
CA PRO A 59 33.41 40.22 0.09
C PRO A 59 34.67 40.26 0.99
N GLN A 60 34.73 39.43 2.04
CA GLN A 60 35.84 39.42 3.00
C GLN A 60 36.95 38.44 2.59
N ALA A 61 36.58 37.31 2.00
CA ALA A 61 37.54 36.29 1.58
C ALA A 61 38.00 36.43 0.12
N GLY A 62 37.31 37.22 -0.70
CA GLY A 62 37.57 37.29 -2.16
C GLY A 62 37.31 35.96 -2.88
N THR A 63 36.52 35.09 -2.25
CA THR A 63 36.17 33.75 -2.75
C THR A 63 34.67 33.67 -3.03
N TYR A 64 34.25 32.64 -3.76
CA TYR A 64 32.85 32.42 -4.10
C TYR A 64 32.35 31.18 -3.37
N GLU A 65 31.22 31.33 -2.69
CA GLU A 65 30.53 30.24 -2.01
C GLU A 65 29.35 29.77 -2.87
N ASP A 66 29.15 28.46 -2.95
CA ASP A 66 27.97 27.87 -3.56
C ASP A 66 26.80 27.86 -2.54
N VAL A 67 25.73 28.59 -2.87
CA VAL A 67 24.54 28.72 -2.04
C VAL A 67 23.29 28.19 -2.74
N ALA A 68 22.39 27.55 -1.98
CA ALA A 68 21.09 27.13 -2.48
C ALA A 68 20.24 28.34 -2.91
N ILE A 69 19.47 28.20 -3.99
CA ILE A 69 18.49 29.23 -4.40
C ILE A 69 17.35 29.33 -3.37
N GLY A 70 16.99 28.20 -2.76
CA GLY A 70 15.82 28.07 -1.89
C GLY A 70 14.52 27.89 -2.70
N ASN A 71 13.50 27.39 -2.02
CA ASN A 71 12.17 27.23 -2.62
C ASN A 71 11.53 28.60 -2.89
N ALA A 72 10.62 28.65 -3.85
CA ALA A 72 9.81 29.83 -4.12
C ALA A 72 8.96 30.20 -2.90
N GLU A 73 8.98 31.48 -2.53
CA GLU A 73 8.17 32.04 -1.44
C GLU A 73 7.12 33.02 -2.02
N PRO A 74 5.90 33.06 -1.46
CA PRO A 74 4.85 33.95 -1.93
C PRO A 74 5.18 35.43 -1.64
N ASP A 75 4.55 36.34 -2.38
CA ASP A 75 4.55 37.76 -2.11
C ASP A 75 3.68 38.13 -0.87
N CYS A 76 3.54 39.42 -0.59
CA CYS A 76 2.75 39.90 0.55
C CYS A 76 1.23 39.61 0.42
N ASN A 77 0.74 39.29 -0.77
CA ASN A 77 -0.65 38.91 -1.01
C ASN A 77 -0.87 37.38 -0.94
N GLY A 78 0.20 36.60 -0.77
CA GLY A 78 0.15 35.14 -0.82
C GLY A 78 0.29 34.58 -2.25
N ASP A 79 0.62 35.41 -3.23
CA ASP A 79 0.71 35.03 -4.64
C ASP A 79 2.16 34.67 -5.04
N PHE A 80 2.33 33.70 -5.93
CA PHE A 80 3.61 33.24 -6.46
C PHE A 80 3.84 33.77 -7.87
N VAL A 81 4.32 35.01 -7.96
CA VAL A 81 4.54 35.71 -9.23
C VAL A 81 6.04 35.85 -9.51
N PHE A 82 6.53 35.06 -10.47
CA PHE A 82 7.93 35.05 -10.86
C PHE A 82 8.10 35.19 -12.35
N GLU A 83 9.10 35.94 -12.80
CA GLU A 83 9.35 36.08 -14.22
C GLU A 83 10.00 34.82 -14.80
N ALA A 84 9.27 34.13 -15.68
CA ALA A 84 9.81 32.99 -16.44
C ALA A 84 11.07 33.36 -17.25
N GLY A 85 11.18 34.64 -17.64
CA GLY A 85 12.29 35.19 -18.40
C GLY A 85 12.61 34.37 -19.65
N LYS A 86 13.91 34.17 -19.90
CA LYS A 86 14.45 33.38 -21.01
C LYS A 86 14.54 31.87 -20.69
N GLY A 87 13.79 31.38 -19.70
CA GLY A 87 13.68 29.94 -19.42
C GLY A 87 14.81 29.30 -18.60
N GLY A 88 15.62 30.10 -17.89
CA GLY A 88 16.72 29.60 -17.04
C GLY A 88 17.89 28.96 -17.82
N GLY A 89 19.11 29.06 -17.31
CA GLY A 89 20.33 28.66 -18.01
C GLY A 89 21.39 28.08 -17.07
N ARG A 90 22.42 27.45 -17.63
CA ARG A 90 23.50 26.80 -16.87
C ARG A 90 24.39 27.82 -16.13
N LEU A 91 24.25 27.94 -14.81
CA LEU A 91 25.13 28.76 -13.96
C LEU A 91 26.54 28.21 -13.84
N ASP A 92 26.72 26.89 -14.00
CA ASP A 92 28.00 26.18 -13.91
C ASP A 92 28.98 26.53 -15.04
N LYS A 93 28.50 27.26 -16.08
CA LYS A 93 29.35 27.83 -17.13
C LYS A 93 29.71 29.29 -16.89
N TYR A 94 29.09 29.94 -15.91
CA TYR A 94 29.24 31.36 -15.63
C TYR A 94 29.40 31.61 -14.11
N PRO A 95 30.50 31.16 -13.49
CA PRO A 95 30.75 31.42 -12.07
C PRO A 95 30.79 32.92 -11.74
N PHE A 96 31.09 33.77 -12.73
CA PHE A 96 31.09 35.24 -12.67
C PHE A 96 29.88 35.85 -13.39
N ALA A 97 28.74 35.15 -13.41
CA ALA A 97 27.53 35.70 -14.01
C ALA A 97 27.17 37.05 -13.37
N PRO A 98 26.91 38.10 -14.16
CA PRO A 98 26.48 39.40 -13.65
C PRO A 98 25.19 39.28 -12.81
N GLU A 99 24.98 40.22 -11.88
CA GLU A 99 23.88 40.17 -10.91
C GLU A 99 22.49 40.07 -11.58
N ASP A 100 22.29 40.76 -12.71
CA ASP A 100 21.06 40.70 -13.50
C ASP A 100 20.81 39.31 -14.10
N PHE A 101 21.86 38.58 -14.48
CA PHE A 101 21.76 37.19 -14.92
C PHE A 101 21.36 36.28 -13.76
N GLN A 102 22.02 36.42 -12.61
CA GLN A 102 21.72 35.59 -11.44
C GLN A 102 20.28 35.80 -10.95
N TRP A 103 19.83 37.06 -10.92
CA TRP A 103 18.46 37.40 -10.57
C TRP A 103 17.45 36.77 -11.55
N ARG A 104 17.67 36.88 -12.87
CA ARG A 104 16.80 36.24 -13.88
C ARG A 104 16.80 34.72 -13.77
N TYR A 105 17.92 34.10 -13.41
CA TYR A 105 17.99 32.66 -13.20
C TYR A 105 17.14 32.23 -12.00
N VAL A 106 17.25 32.94 -10.87
CA VAL A 106 16.44 32.68 -9.67
C VAL A 106 14.95 32.84 -9.98
N GLN A 107 14.57 33.91 -10.68
CA GLN A 107 13.19 34.13 -11.11
C GLN A 107 12.67 32.99 -12.01
N ALA A 108 13.44 32.57 -13.00
CA ALA A 108 13.06 31.46 -13.86
C ALA A 108 13.00 30.12 -13.12
N ALA A 109 13.86 29.91 -12.12
CA ALA A 109 13.86 28.73 -11.27
C ALA A 109 12.59 28.66 -10.40
N HIS A 110 12.24 29.76 -9.75
CA HIS A 110 11.03 29.89 -8.93
C HIS A 110 9.76 29.80 -9.77
N PHE A 111 9.71 30.42 -10.95
CA PHE A 111 8.61 30.23 -11.91
C PHE A 111 8.44 28.75 -12.27
N GLY A 112 9.54 28.03 -12.47
CA GLY A 112 9.52 26.59 -12.73
C GLY A 112 8.85 25.77 -11.63
N GLU A 113 9.05 26.14 -10.35
CA GLU A 113 8.36 25.50 -9.23
C GLU A 113 6.85 25.69 -9.30
N VAL A 114 6.40 26.93 -9.52
CA VAL A 114 4.98 27.29 -9.59
C VAL A 114 4.30 26.60 -10.77
N ASN A 115 4.93 26.64 -11.94
CA ASN A 115 4.45 26.00 -13.15
C ASN A 115 4.34 24.47 -12.99
N THR A 116 5.35 23.85 -12.39
CA THR A 116 5.35 22.41 -12.10
C THR A 116 4.23 22.05 -11.13
N PHE A 117 4.07 22.80 -10.04
CA PHE A 117 3.02 22.55 -9.06
C PHE A 117 1.63 22.63 -9.68
N TYR A 118 1.33 23.67 -10.47
CA TYR A 118 0.04 23.84 -11.15
C TYR A 118 -0.29 22.65 -12.06
N HIS A 119 0.63 22.26 -12.94
CA HIS A 119 0.40 21.16 -13.86
C HIS A 119 0.26 19.81 -13.14
N LEU A 120 1.11 19.54 -12.14
CA LEU A 120 0.96 18.33 -11.32
C LEU A 120 -0.36 18.33 -10.55
N HIS A 121 -0.80 19.47 -10.02
CA HIS A 121 -2.06 19.57 -9.27
C HIS A 121 -3.23 19.18 -10.17
N LYS A 122 -3.33 19.82 -11.34
CA LYS A 122 -4.35 19.52 -12.35
C LYS A 122 -4.34 18.04 -12.75
N PHE A 123 -3.15 17.47 -13.00
CA PHE A 123 -3.05 16.08 -13.44
C PHE A 123 -3.36 15.09 -12.31
N SER A 124 -2.91 15.36 -11.09
CA SER A 124 -3.19 14.53 -9.91
C SER A 124 -4.68 14.47 -9.57
N GLN A 125 -5.41 15.58 -9.72
CA GLN A 125 -6.85 15.61 -9.54
C GLN A 125 -7.55 14.76 -10.59
N TYR A 126 -7.21 14.96 -11.87
CA TYR A 126 -7.80 14.19 -12.96
C TYR A 126 -7.62 12.68 -12.78
N VAL A 127 -6.38 12.24 -12.49
CA VAL A 127 -6.09 10.82 -12.26
C VAL A 127 -6.74 10.32 -10.97
N GLY A 128 -6.78 11.14 -9.91
CA GLY A 128 -7.44 10.81 -8.65
C GLY A 128 -8.93 10.53 -8.84
N GLU A 129 -9.63 11.33 -9.63
CA GLU A 129 -11.03 11.09 -9.99
C GLU A 129 -11.21 9.78 -10.76
N LEU A 130 -10.35 9.51 -11.74
CA LEU A 130 -10.40 8.24 -12.49
C LEU A 130 -10.16 7.04 -11.58
N LEU A 131 -9.18 7.11 -10.66
CA LEU A 131 -8.92 6.05 -9.69
C LEU A 131 -10.10 5.84 -8.73
N CYS A 132 -10.70 6.94 -8.25
CA CYS A 132 -11.88 6.89 -7.41
C CYS A 132 -13.05 6.21 -8.13
N GLU A 133 -13.28 6.55 -9.40
CA GLU A 133 -14.31 5.94 -10.24
C GLU A 133 -14.07 4.44 -10.47
N LEU A 134 -12.80 4.03 -10.57
CA LEU A 134 -12.42 2.62 -10.68
C LEU A 134 -12.42 1.85 -9.35
N GLY A 135 -12.69 2.51 -8.22
CA GLY A 135 -12.56 1.93 -6.88
C GLY A 135 -11.11 1.54 -6.52
N ALA A 136 -10.13 2.19 -7.15
CA ALA A 136 -8.71 1.95 -6.94
C ALA A 136 -8.13 2.87 -5.86
N MET A 137 -7.03 2.45 -5.23
CA MET A 137 -6.32 3.28 -4.25
C MET A 137 -5.76 4.56 -4.90
N PRO A 138 -5.76 5.70 -4.19
CA PRO A 138 -5.09 6.90 -4.66
C PRO A 138 -3.59 6.66 -4.82
N LEU A 139 -2.96 7.40 -5.73
CA LEU A 139 -1.50 7.40 -5.86
C LEU A 139 -0.87 8.02 -4.60
N PRO A 140 0.32 7.56 -4.17
CA PRO A 140 1.05 8.23 -3.11
C PRO A 140 1.45 9.64 -3.54
N ALA A 141 1.84 10.48 -2.57
CA ALA A 141 2.35 11.80 -2.87
C ALA A 141 3.63 11.72 -3.72
N VAL A 142 3.78 12.65 -4.67
CA VAL A 142 5.00 12.79 -5.48
C VAL A 142 5.83 13.97 -5.02
N ILE A 143 7.13 13.76 -4.86
CA ILE A 143 8.10 14.83 -4.67
C ILE A 143 8.69 15.17 -6.04
N THR A 144 8.73 16.46 -6.37
CA THR A 144 9.35 16.95 -7.59
C THR A 144 10.44 17.97 -7.27
N VAL A 145 11.64 17.71 -7.78
CA VAL A 145 12.81 18.58 -7.63
C VAL A 145 13.06 19.29 -8.95
N VAL A 146 12.81 20.60 -8.99
CA VAL A 146 13.15 21.43 -10.14
C VAL A 146 14.60 21.90 -10.06
N ASN A 147 15.22 22.19 -11.21
CA ASN A 147 16.66 22.50 -11.31
C ASN A 147 17.55 21.40 -10.71
N ALA A 148 17.10 20.15 -10.75
CA ALA A 148 17.85 19.02 -10.24
C ALA A 148 19.14 18.81 -11.03
N HIS A 149 20.22 18.41 -10.35
CA HIS A 149 21.52 18.06 -10.94
C HIS A 149 22.05 19.12 -11.90
N HIS A 150 22.39 20.27 -11.34
CA HIS A 150 22.57 21.53 -12.08
C HIS A 150 24.01 21.79 -12.55
N GLY A 151 24.98 20.94 -12.20
CA GLY A 151 26.35 21.00 -12.73
C GLY A 151 27.33 21.87 -11.94
N VAL A 152 26.86 22.65 -10.96
CA VAL A 152 27.62 23.75 -10.32
C VAL A 152 28.45 23.27 -9.12
N THR A 153 27.90 22.36 -8.31
CA THR A 153 28.49 21.97 -7.02
C THR A 153 29.55 20.90 -7.15
N GLU A 154 30.72 21.11 -6.54
CA GLU A 154 31.61 20.04 -6.11
C GLU A 154 31.41 19.77 -4.62
N THR A 155 31.12 18.52 -4.23
CA THR A 155 31.06 18.10 -2.83
C THR A 155 31.95 16.88 -2.64
N ASN A 156 32.95 16.97 -1.75
CA ASN A 156 33.94 15.91 -1.54
C ASN A 156 34.62 15.42 -2.85
N GLY A 157 34.85 16.33 -3.81
CA GLY A 157 35.46 16.03 -5.11
C GLY A 157 34.50 15.49 -6.19
N LEU A 158 33.18 15.44 -5.93
CA LEU A 158 32.17 15.01 -6.90
C LEU A 158 31.35 16.19 -7.43
N LYS A 159 31.34 16.37 -8.76
CA LYS A 159 30.48 17.34 -9.46
C LYS A 159 29.04 16.83 -9.56
N ASP A 160 28.06 17.65 -9.17
CA ASP A 160 26.63 17.32 -9.28
C ASP A 160 26.15 17.34 -10.75
N GLY A 161 25.92 16.18 -11.35
CA GLY A 161 25.46 16.05 -12.73
C GLY A 161 25.80 14.70 -13.37
N LEU A 162 25.37 14.53 -14.63
CA LEU A 162 25.66 13.33 -15.42
C LEU A 162 27.12 13.31 -15.84
N ARG A 163 27.87 12.32 -15.38
CA ARG A 163 29.23 12.03 -15.84
C ARG A 163 29.18 11.33 -17.21
N LYS A 164 29.84 11.91 -18.21
CA LYS A 164 30.02 11.31 -19.54
C LYS A 164 31.30 10.47 -19.60
N ALA A 165 31.45 9.70 -20.69
CA ALA A 165 32.56 8.77 -20.89
C ALA A 165 33.95 9.44 -20.99
N ASP A 166 33.97 10.74 -21.25
CA ASP A 166 35.13 11.65 -21.30
C ASP A 166 35.36 12.39 -19.97
N ASP A 167 34.76 11.91 -18.87
CA ASP A 167 34.79 12.54 -17.53
C ASP A 167 34.20 13.95 -17.43
N LEU A 168 33.55 14.44 -18.49
CA LEU A 168 32.80 15.69 -18.45
C LEU A 168 31.48 15.52 -17.67
N CYS A 169 31.31 16.30 -16.61
CA CYS A 169 30.04 16.39 -15.89
C CYS A 169 29.10 17.39 -16.59
N CYS A 170 27.84 16.99 -16.82
CA CYS A 170 26.83 17.85 -17.43
C CYS A 170 25.51 17.82 -16.66
N ALA A 171 24.85 18.99 -16.58
CA ALA A 171 23.54 19.11 -15.95
C ALA A 171 22.48 18.19 -16.58
N PHE A 172 21.51 17.76 -15.77
CA PHE A 172 20.36 16.99 -16.23
C PHE A 172 19.63 17.73 -17.35
N GLN A 173 19.20 16.97 -18.36
CA GLN A 173 18.40 17.47 -19.47
C GLN A 173 17.05 16.77 -19.44
N GLY A 174 15.97 17.54 -19.65
CA GLY A 174 14.61 17.03 -19.58
C GLY A 174 14.19 16.65 -18.15
N GLY A 175 13.17 15.81 -18.07
CA GLY A 175 12.68 15.22 -16.83
C GLY A 175 13.18 13.78 -16.66
N HIS A 176 13.23 13.34 -15.40
CA HIS A 176 13.59 11.97 -15.04
C HIS A 176 12.78 11.53 -13.81
N TYR A 177 11.92 10.52 -13.97
CA TYR A 177 11.32 9.83 -12.84
C TYR A 177 12.31 8.85 -12.20
N ARG A 178 12.68 9.11 -10.95
CA ARG A 178 13.77 8.48 -10.21
C ARG A 178 13.24 7.63 -9.07
N LEU A 179 13.95 6.55 -8.82
CA LEU A 179 13.76 5.63 -7.71
C LEU A 179 15.11 5.45 -6.99
N PRO A 180 15.09 5.13 -5.68
CA PRO A 180 16.31 4.82 -4.94
C PRO A 180 17.01 3.66 -5.64
N CYS A 181 18.28 3.82 -6.00
CA CYS A 181 19.08 2.75 -6.61
C CYS A 181 20.56 3.02 -6.41
N LYS A 182 21.34 1.99 -6.07
CA LYS A 182 22.81 2.08 -5.98
C LYS A 182 23.50 2.29 -7.35
N ARG A 183 22.83 1.97 -8.46
CA ARG A 183 23.36 2.06 -9.83
C ARG A 183 22.77 3.26 -10.58
N ASN A 184 22.86 4.45 -9.99
CA ASN A 184 22.66 5.68 -10.73
C ASN A 184 24.00 6.30 -11.10
N SER A 185 24.07 6.94 -12.27
CA SER A 185 25.26 7.64 -12.75
C SER A 185 25.53 8.96 -12.03
N VAL A 186 24.63 9.39 -11.13
CA VAL A 186 24.70 10.67 -10.41
C VAL A 186 24.35 10.45 -8.94
N ALA A 187 25.20 10.94 -8.06
CA ALA A 187 24.99 10.92 -6.61
C ALA A 187 23.88 11.91 -6.22
N GLU A 188 23.13 11.59 -5.17
CA GLU A 188 22.01 12.40 -4.71
C GLU A 188 22.38 13.10 -3.41
N HIS A 189 22.08 14.40 -3.33
CA HIS A 189 22.32 15.20 -2.11
C HIS A 189 21.33 14.85 -0.99
N HIS A 190 20.13 14.38 -1.36
CA HIS A 190 19.10 13.93 -0.45
C HIS A 190 18.68 12.50 -0.83
N PRO A 191 18.31 11.64 0.15
CA PRO A 191 17.77 10.33 -0.16
C PRO A 191 16.50 10.44 -1.01
N ILE A 192 16.48 9.78 -2.17
CA ILE A 192 15.29 9.69 -3.03
C ILE A 192 14.18 8.94 -2.29
N ALA A 193 12.97 9.48 -2.27
CA ALA A 193 11.77 8.83 -1.74
C ALA A 193 11.54 7.44 -2.34
N VAL A 194 11.07 6.50 -1.53
CA VAL A 194 10.87 5.09 -1.96
C VAL A 194 9.71 4.92 -2.94
N GLU A 195 8.77 5.87 -2.91
CA GLU A 195 7.66 6.04 -3.83
C GLU A 195 8.13 6.54 -5.21
N GLY A 196 9.29 7.22 -5.24
CA GLY A 196 9.92 7.83 -6.40
C GLY A 196 9.69 9.34 -6.49
N GLU A 197 10.61 10.00 -7.20
CA GLU A 197 10.65 11.46 -7.35
C GLU A 197 10.76 11.87 -8.82
N ILE A 198 10.25 13.05 -9.17
CA ILE A 198 10.44 13.64 -10.50
C ILE A 198 11.60 14.64 -10.41
N HIS A 199 12.64 14.45 -11.20
CA HIS A 199 13.78 15.38 -11.26
C HIS A 199 13.74 16.13 -12.60
N LEU A 200 13.54 17.45 -12.55
CA LEU A 200 13.50 18.32 -13.73
C LEU A 200 14.79 19.13 -13.81
N GLY A 201 15.58 18.91 -14.86
CA GLY A 201 16.88 19.56 -15.03
C GLY A 201 16.77 21.04 -15.44
N PRO A 202 17.80 21.86 -15.16
CA PRO A 202 17.79 23.31 -15.43
C PRO A 202 18.00 23.68 -16.91
N GLY A 203 18.21 22.71 -17.81
CA GLY A 203 18.44 22.96 -19.24
C GLY A 203 19.92 23.19 -19.60
N ARG A 204 20.17 23.79 -20.78
CA ARG A 204 21.48 24.08 -21.40
C ARG A 204 21.65 25.51 -21.90
N THR A 205 20.58 26.25 -22.16
CA THR A 205 20.66 27.53 -22.89
C THR A 205 19.49 28.45 -22.52
N LEU A 206 19.75 29.75 -22.39
CA LEU A 206 18.72 30.79 -22.28
C LEU A 206 18.09 31.04 -23.66
N LEU A 207 16.76 31.15 -23.73
CA LEU A 207 16.01 31.37 -24.96
C LEU A 207 15.66 32.86 -25.14
N ASP A 208 15.99 33.45 -26.29
CA ASP A 208 15.83 34.90 -26.49
C ASP A 208 14.38 35.44 -26.42
N GLY A 209 13.36 34.58 -26.61
CA GLY A 209 11.93 34.91 -26.50
C GLY A 209 11.15 34.18 -25.38
N GLY A 210 11.85 33.52 -24.43
CA GLY A 210 11.22 32.64 -23.44
C GLY A 210 10.95 31.23 -23.98
N ALA A 211 10.19 30.40 -23.23
CA ALA A 211 9.90 29.01 -23.62
C ALA A 211 8.99 28.86 -24.85
N LEU A 212 8.55 29.96 -25.44
CA LEU A 212 7.62 30.03 -26.56
C LEU A 212 8.36 29.87 -27.90
N VAL A 213 7.82 29.02 -28.78
CA VAL A 213 8.46 28.66 -30.05
C VAL A 213 8.07 29.64 -31.13
N GLU A 214 9.06 30.38 -31.64
CA GLU A 214 8.89 31.18 -32.86
C GLU A 214 9.55 30.51 -34.09
N HIS A 215 10.40 29.49 -33.90
CA HIS A 215 11.24 28.89 -34.96
C HIS A 215 11.20 27.35 -35.04
N ILE A 216 11.31 26.80 -36.26
CA ILE A 216 11.18 25.37 -36.58
C ILE A 216 12.46 24.59 -36.20
N GLY A 217 12.30 23.40 -35.62
CA GLY A 217 13.35 22.37 -35.62
C GLY A 217 14.42 22.44 -34.53
N SER A 218 14.45 23.50 -33.70
CA SER A 218 15.44 23.61 -32.61
C SER A 218 15.24 22.54 -31.51
N ALA A 219 16.35 22.05 -30.95
CA ALA A 219 16.32 21.15 -29.80
C ALA A 219 15.93 21.93 -28.53
N TYR A 220 15.10 21.33 -27.67
CA TYR A 220 14.79 21.92 -26.37
C TYR A 220 16.03 21.97 -25.49
N ARG A 221 16.35 23.17 -25.03
CA ARG A 221 17.53 23.43 -24.20
C ARG A 221 17.20 24.28 -22.98
N ALA A 222 15.92 24.52 -22.68
CA ALA A 222 15.50 25.31 -21.52
C ALA A 222 15.21 24.44 -20.29
N ASN A 223 14.84 25.08 -19.20
CA ASN A 223 14.49 24.44 -17.94
C ASN A 223 13.25 23.54 -18.06
N ALA A 224 13.41 22.24 -17.80
CA ALA A 224 12.37 21.22 -17.99
C ALA A 224 11.07 21.52 -17.21
N SER A 225 11.17 22.23 -16.08
CA SER A 225 10.02 22.66 -15.28
C SER A 225 9.12 23.71 -15.95
N HIS A 226 9.54 24.28 -17.08
CA HIS A 226 8.73 25.23 -17.86
C HIS A 226 7.86 24.53 -18.91
N ASN A 227 8.00 23.22 -19.07
CA ASN A 227 7.36 22.47 -20.14
C ASN A 227 6.37 21.44 -19.58
N ALA A 228 5.08 21.75 -19.73
CA ALA A 228 3.99 20.90 -19.25
C ALA A 228 4.04 19.48 -19.86
N GLY A 229 4.43 19.33 -21.12
CA GLY A 229 4.56 18.03 -21.77
C GLY A 229 5.59 17.12 -21.09
N ILE A 230 6.73 17.68 -20.65
CA ILE A 230 7.72 16.94 -19.87
C ILE A 230 7.16 16.63 -18.47
N ILE A 231 6.56 17.61 -17.79
CA ILE A 231 5.98 17.41 -16.45
C ILE A 231 4.95 16.29 -16.45
N TYR A 232 4.01 16.30 -17.40
CA TYR A 232 2.99 15.26 -17.53
C TYR A 232 3.57 13.91 -17.91
N HIS A 233 4.58 13.87 -18.78
CA HIS A 233 5.26 12.62 -19.12
C HIS A 233 5.92 11.99 -17.88
N GLU A 234 6.66 12.76 -17.08
CA GLU A 234 7.29 12.25 -15.86
C GLU A 234 6.28 11.84 -14.78
N TYR A 235 5.15 12.57 -14.65
CA TYR A 235 4.07 12.12 -13.77
C TYR A 235 3.39 10.85 -14.32
N GLY A 236 3.38 10.66 -15.64
CA GLY A 236 3.01 9.39 -16.28
C GLY A 236 3.79 8.22 -15.70
N HIS A 237 5.10 8.37 -15.47
CA HIS A 237 5.90 7.34 -14.82
C HIS A 237 5.52 7.13 -13.35
N HIS A 238 5.06 8.16 -12.63
CA HIS A 238 4.51 7.99 -11.29
C HIS A 238 3.26 7.11 -11.32
N ILE A 239 2.34 7.37 -12.27
CA ILE A 239 1.14 6.55 -12.49
C ILE A 239 1.55 5.11 -12.80
N THR A 240 2.44 4.89 -13.78
CA THR A 240 2.81 3.53 -14.20
C THR A 240 3.61 2.80 -13.10
N ARG A 241 4.46 3.48 -12.35
CA ARG A 241 5.17 2.93 -11.18
C ARG A 241 4.23 2.43 -10.11
N HIS A 242 3.10 3.12 -9.90
CA HIS A 242 2.13 2.80 -8.86
C HIS A 242 0.91 2.02 -9.36
N THR A 243 0.87 1.67 -10.64
CA THR A 243 -0.13 0.78 -11.23
C THR A 243 0.56 -0.46 -11.80
N ALA A 244 0.91 -0.44 -13.09
CA ALA A 244 1.47 -1.59 -13.81
C ALA A 244 2.84 -2.05 -13.27
N ASP A 245 3.65 -1.12 -12.77
CA ASP A 245 5.03 -1.33 -12.34
C ASP A 245 5.80 -2.22 -13.34
N PHE A 246 5.93 -1.72 -14.57
CA PHE A 246 6.50 -2.47 -15.70
C PHE A 246 7.87 -3.07 -15.41
N ARG A 247 8.63 -2.44 -14.51
CA ARG A 247 9.95 -2.89 -14.07
C ARG A 247 9.94 -3.79 -12.85
N THR A 248 8.77 -4.07 -12.28
CA THR A 248 8.58 -4.88 -11.06
C THR A 248 9.44 -4.35 -9.90
N ASN A 249 9.53 -3.02 -9.79
CA ASN A 249 10.31 -2.34 -8.77
C ASN A 249 9.73 -2.54 -7.36
N ARG A 250 8.42 -2.79 -7.23
CA ARG A 250 7.78 -3.21 -5.97
C ARG A 250 8.32 -4.54 -5.45
N LEU A 251 8.88 -5.38 -6.32
CA LEU A 251 9.45 -6.68 -5.93
C LEU A 251 10.94 -6.59 -5.56
N ARG A 252 11.51 -5.38 -5.53
CA ARG A 252 12.93 -5.13 -5.30
C ARG A 252 13.08 -4.28 -4.04
N PRO A 253 14.08 -4.59 -3.18
CA PRO A 253 14.46 -3.68 -2.11
C PRO A 253 14.77 -2.29 -2.68
N PRO A 254 14.51 -1.19 -1.95
CA PRO A 254 14.76 0.18 -2.41
C PRO A 254 16.14 0.32 -3.06
N ALA A 255 17.22 -0.15 -2.43
CA ALA A 255 18.58 -0.04 -2.99
C ALA A 255 18.84 -0.77 -4.33
N ARG A 256 17.91 -1.61 -4.81
CA ARG A 256 18.02 -2.44 -6.02
C ARG A 256 16.92 -2.19 -7.06
N GLN A 257 16.14 -1.13 -6.92
CA GLN A 257 15.16 -0.74 -7.94
C GLN A 257 15.86 -0.39 -9.27
N ASP A 258 15.14 -0.46 -10.37
CA ASP A 258 15.64 -0.27 -11.73
C ASP A 258 14.98 0.98 -12.35
N ASN A 259 15.79 2.00 -12.63
CA ASN A 259 15.34 3.27 -13.21
C ASN A 259 15.15 3.21 -14.73
N ARG A 260 15.54 2.13 -15.42
CA ARG A 260 15.34 2.02 -16.87
C ARG A 260 13.86 1.96 -17.21
N LYS A 261 13.45 2.50 -18.35
CA LYS A 261 12.06 2.46 -18.82
C LYS A 261 11.83 1.39 -19.89
N ALA A 262 10.64 0.81 -19.91
CA ALA A 262 10.23 -0.11 -20.98
C ALA A 262 9.53 0.68 -22.09
N ALA A 263 9.50 0.18 -23.31
CA ALA A 263 8.85 0.90 -24.42
C ALA A 263 7.35 1.15 -24.15
N ILE A 264 6.63 0.17 -23.59
CA ILE A 264 5.21 0.33 -23.23
C ILE A 264 5.00 1.40 -22.14
N ASP A 265 5.96 1.54 -21.23
CA ASP A 265 5.95 2.54 -20.15
C ASP A 265 6.07 3.95 -20.75
N GLU A 266 7.09 4.15 -21.58
CA GLU A 266 7.32 5.40 -22.33
C GLU A 266 6.11 5.80 -23.19
N GLY A 267 5.55 4.85 -23.94
CA GLY A 267 4.36 5.10 -24.77
C GLY A 267 3.12 5.44 -23.97
N THR A 268 2.95 4.85 -22.79
CA THR A 268 1.84 5.17 -21.88
C THR A 268 2.02 6.56 -21.26
N CYS A 269 3.25 6.95 -20.95
CA CYS A 269 3.55 8.29 -20.45
C CYS A 269 3.32 9.36 -21.53
N ASP A 270 3.66 9.06 -22.78
CA ASP A 270 3.35 9.92 -23.93
C ASP A 270 1.83 10.05 -24.16
N TYR A 271 1.06 8.96 -23.99
CA TYR A 271 -0.41 9.02 -24.02
C TYR A 271 -0.99 9.96 -22.96
N TRP A 272 -0.49 9.88 -21.73
CA TRP A 272 -0.94 10.74 -20.63
C TRP A 272 -0.58 12.21 -20.86
N ALA A 273 0.63 12.49 -21.34
CA ALA A 273 1.02 13.86 -21.72
C ALA A 273 0.13 14.41 -22.85
N ALA A 274 -0.17 13.59 -23.86
CA ALA A 274 -1.08 13.96 -24.94
C ALA A 274 -2.51 14.22 -24.45
N THR A 275 -2.98 13.43 -23.49
CA THR A 275 -4.30 13.58 -22.87
C THR A 275 -4.41 14.89 -22.11
N MET A 276 -3.40 15.24 -21.31
CA MET A 276 -3.41 16.48 -20.51
C MET A 276 -3.18 17.75 -21.34
N LEU A 277 -2.51 17.64 -22.49
CA LEU A 277 -2.37 18.72 -23.46
C LEU A 277 -3.51 18.74 -24.50
N ASP A 278 -4.36 17.72 -24.51
CA ASP A 278 -5.36 17.45 -25.54
C ASP A 278 -4.83 17.61 -26.98
N THR A 279 -3.63 17.07 -27.22
CA THR A 279 -3.00 17.03 -28.55
C THR A 279 -2.08 15.81 -28.66
N PRO A 280 -2.03 15.12 -29.81
CA PRO A 280 -1.09 14.02 -30.02
C PRO A 280 0.37 14.49 -30.08
N HIS A 281 0.60 15.79 -30.19
CA HIS A 281 1.92 16.39 -30.34
C HIS A 281 2.49 16.79 -28.98
N ILE A 282 2.93 15.83 -28.18
CA ILE A 282 3.39 16.07 -26.80
C ILE A 282 4.59 17.05 -26.67
N TRP A 283 5.31 17.27 -27.77
CA TRP A 283 6.42 18.23 -27.88
C TRP A 283 6.00 19.59 -28.44
N ALA A 284 4.72 19.74 -28.84
CA ALA A 284 4.13 21.00 -29.32
C ALA A 284 4.32 22.17 -28.37
N PHE A 285 4.48 21.89 -27.08
CA PHE A 285 4.69 22.91 -26.07
C PHE A 285 5.95 23.75 -26.36
N HIS A 286 6.94 23.21 -27.06
CA HIS A 286 8.19 23.94 -27.33
C HIS A 286 8.90 23.51 -28.63
N LYS A 287 8.20 22.78 -29.51
CA LYS A 287 8.67 22.49 -30.87
C LYS A 287 7.49 22.54 -31.85
N ARG A 288 7.66 23.27 -32.96
CA ARG A 288 6.70 23.28 -34.08
C ARG A 288 6.43 21.87 -34.59
N HIS A 289 5.15 21.54 -34.80
CA HIS A 289 4.73 20.25 -35.30
C HIS A 289 3.73 20.41 -36.45
N ASP A 290 4.23 20.35 -37.68
CA ASP A 290 3.44 20.46 -38.90
C ASP A 290 3.91 19.45 -39.95
N THR A 291 3.39 19.54 -41.19
CA THR A 291 3.76 18.64 -42.30
C THR A 291 5.26 18.63 -42.62
N GLN A 292 6.02 19.64 -42.21
CA GLN A 292 7.46 19.77 -42.48
C GLN A 292 8.33 19.34 -41.29
N CYS A 293 7.80 19.38 -40.07
CA CYS A 293 8.54 19.04 -38.85
C CYS A 293 7.77 18.03 -37.98
N TRP A 294 7.98 16.73 -38.21
CA TRP A 294 7.38 15.68 -37.40
C TRP A 294 8.31 15.30 -36.26
N HIS A 295 7.84 15.45 -35.02
CA HIS A 295 8.59 14.92 -33.89
C HIS A 295 8.47 13.39 -33.88
N PRO A 296 9.57 12.62 -33.71
CA PRO A 296 9.51 11.16 -33.77
C PRO A 296 8.60 10.48 -32.74
N ARG A 297 8.29 11.19 -31.63
CA ARG A 297 7.39 10.77 -30.54
C ARG A 297 5.98 11.34 -30.64
N SER A 298 5.63 11.94 -31.77
CA SER A 298 4.27 12.42 -32.01
C SER A 298 3.31 11.24 -32.12
N LEU A 299 2.15 11.30 -31.46
CA LEU A 299 1.23 10.17 -31.43
C LEU A 299 0.43 9.99 -32.74
N VAL A 300 0.54 10.90 -33.71
CA VAL A 300 0.05 10.69 -35.09
C VAL A 300 0.98 9.81 -35.92
N SER A 301 2.10 9.36 -35.34
CA SER A 301 3.07 8.49 -36.01
C SER A 301 2.39 7.28 -36.65
N GLN A 302 2.88 6.90 -37.83
CA GLN A 302 2.40 5.72 -38.54
C GLN A 302 3.20 4.45 -38.23
N LYS A 303 4.11 4.51 -37.25
CA LYS A 303 4.95 3.37 -36.87
C LYS A 303 4.13 2.18 -36.42
N THR A 304 4.61 1.00 -36.77
CA THR A 304 4.01 -0.29 -36.42
C THR A 304 5.06 -1.20 -35.78
N MET A 305 4.66 -2.42 -35.40
CA MET A 305 5.61 -3.42 -34.91
C MET A 305 6.71 -3.81 -35.94
N ASP A 306 6.56 -3.49 -37.23
CA ASP A 306 7.64 -3.65 -38.21
C ASP A 306 8.80 -2.68 -37.97
N ASP A 307 8.51 -1.50 -37.40
CA ASP A 307 9.50 -0.47 -37.07
C ASP A 307 10.15 -0.71 -35.69
N PHE A 308 9.72 -1.75 -34.96
CA PHE A 308 10.19 -2.03 -33.62
C PHE A 308 11.65 -2.46 -33.62
N ASN A 309 12.50 -1.68 -32.96
CA ASN A 309 13.92 -2.01 -32.84
C ASN A 309 14.15 -2.92 -31.62
N ALA A 310 14.44 -4.21 -31.86
CA ALA A 310 14.69 -5.20 -30.80
C ALA A 310 16.12 -5.16 -30.22
N SER A 311 16.99 -4.26 -30.70
CA SER A 311 18.36 -4.12 -30.19
C SER A 311 18.38 -3.75 -28.71
N ALA A 312 19.36 -4.28 -27.97
CA ALA A 312 19.56 -3.93 -26.55
C ALA A 312 19.91 -2.43 -26.33
N LYS A 313 20.33 -1.71 -27.38
CA LYS A 313 20.62 -0.27 -27.37
C LYS A 313 19.48 0.58 -27.95
N ALA A 314 18.34 -0.02 -28.29
CA ALA A 314 17.20 0.69 -28.85
C ALA A 314 16.69 1.75 -27.87
N ASP A 315 16.27 2.89 -28.42
CA ASP A 315 15.63 3.95 -27.64
C ASP A 315 14.21 3.52 -27.26
N PRO A 316 13.91 3.31 -25.97
CA PRO A 316 12.58 2.88 -25.54
C PRO A 316 11.48 3.89 -25.89
N HIS A 317 11.79 5.20 -25.99
CA HIS A 317 10.80 6.21 -26.37
C HIS A 317 10.31 6.01 -27.81
N VAL A 318 11.24 5.68 -28.73
CA VAL A 318 10.94 5.48 -30.14
C VAL A 318 10.07 4.24 -30.35
N ASN A 319 10.40 3.13 -29.68
CA ASN A 319 9.55 1.94 -29.68
C ASN A 319 8.21 2.20 -28.98
N GLY A 320 8.22 2.98 -27.90
CA GLY A 320 7.03 3.34 -27.11
C GLY A 320 5.98 4.11 -27.91
N THR A 321 6.41 4.89 -28.90
CA THR A 321 5.51 5.64 -29.78
C THR A 321 4.49 4.72 -30.47
N ILE A 322 4.85 3.48 -30.84
CA ILE A 322 3.92 2.51 -31.44
C ILE A 322 2.73 2.24 -30.50
N TRP A 323 3.00 2.05 -29.20
CA TRP A 323 1.98 1.80 -28.18
C TRP A 323 1.19 3.07 -27.84
N GLY A 324 1.87 4.20 -27.63
CA GLY A 324 1.23 5.48 -27.34
C GLY A 324 0.29 5.94 -28.46
N SER A 325 0.71 5.79 -29.72
CA SER A 325 -0.13 6.06 -30.90
C SER A 325 -1.37 5.18 -30.94
N ALA A 326 -1.24 3.88 -30.62
CA ALA A 326 -2.39 2.98 -30.55
C ALA A 326 -3.43 3.42 -29.50
N LEU A 327 -2.96 3.81 -28.30
CA LEU A 327 -3.84 4.32 -27.24
C LEU A 327 -4.51 5.64 -27.64
N TRP A 328 -3.77 6.55 -28.28
CA TRP A 328 -4.32 7.82 -28.76
C TRP A 328 -5.37 7.62 -29.84
N ASP A 329 -5.08 6.76 -30.83
CA ASP A 329 -6.03 6.41 -31.89
C ASP A 329 -7.30 5.78 -31.30
N MET A 330 -7.16 4.92 -30.27
CA MET A 330 -8.28 4.34 -29.55
C MET A 330 -9.12 5.43 -28.87
N ARG A 331 -8.48 6.36 -28.15
CA ARG A 331 -9.15 7.50 -27.50
C ARG A 331 -9.93 8.33 -28.51
N ALA A 332 -9.34 8.64 -29.67
CA ALA A 332 -9.96 9.41 -30.74
C ALA A 332 -11.13 8.66 -31.40
N GLU A 333 -10.99 7.35 -31.65
CA GLU A 333 -12.05 6.51 -32.23
C GLU A 333 -13.22 6.33 -31.25
N ILE A 334 -12.97 6.10 -29.96
CA ILE A 334 -14.04 6.02 -28.94
C ILE A 334 -14.84 7.32 -28.89
N ALA A 335 -14.16 8.47 -28.91
CA ALA A 335 -14.82 9.78 -28.94
C ALA A 335 -15.67 9.97 -30.21
N ARG A 336 -15.18 9.54 -31.38
CA ARG A 336 -15.94 9.62 -32.65
C ARG A 336 -17.15 8.69 -32.69
N ASN A 337 -17.14 7.58 -31.96
CA ASN A 337 -18.22 6.59 -31.93
C ASN A 337 -19.15 6.78 -30.72
N GLY A 338 -19.34 8.03 -30.26
CA GLY A 338 -20.31 8.38 -29.20
C GLY A 338 -19.89 8.00 -27.78
N GLY A 339 -18.63 7.59 -27.56
CA GLY A 339 -18.02 7.51 -26.24
C GLY A 339 -17.40 8.85 -25.82
N SER A 340 -16.89 8.92 -24.59
CA SER A 340 -16.12 10.08 -24.13
C SER A 340 -14.62 9.79 -24.14
N ALA A 341 -13.80 10.83 -24.29
CA ALA A 341 -12.34 10.68 -24.16
C ALA A 341 -11.96 10.16 -22.76
N ARG A 342 -12.73 10.55 -21.73
CA ARG A 342 -12.61 10.04 -20.36
C ARG A 342 -12.85 8.52 -20.27
N SER A 343 -13.76 7.97 -21.06
CA SER A 343 -13.99 6.51 -21.11
C SER A 343 -12.76 5.76 -21.60
N ALA A 344 -12.03 6.30 -22.58
CA ALA A 344 -10.76 5.73 -23.02
C ALA A 344 -9.69 5.84 -21.92
N ASP A 345 -9.63 6.96 -21.20
CA ASP A 345 -8.68 7.16 -20.11
C ASP A 345 -8.92 6.17 -18.94
N LEU A 346 -10.19 5.89 -18.61
CA LEU A 346 -10.58 4.84 -17.66
C LEU A 346 -10.13 3.45 -18.11
N LEU A 347 -10.28 3.13 -19.41
CA LEU A 347 -9.80 1.86 -19.97
C LEU A 347 -8.28 1.72 -19.82
N VAL A 348 -7.52 2.76 -20.17
CA VAL A 348 -6.06 2.76 -20.03
C VAL A 348 -5.67 2.58 -18.58
N LEU A 349 -6.27 3.33 -17.66
CA LEU A 349 -5.94 3.25 -16.24
C LEU A 349 -6.32 1.88 -15.64
N LYS A 350 -7.49 1.34 -15.98
CA LYS A 350 -7.92 -0.01 -15.56
C LYS A 350 -6.98 -1.08 -16.12
N MET A 351 -6.58 -0.97 -17.38
CA MET A 351 -5.58 -1.86 -18.00
C MET A 351 -4.27 -1.85 -17.22
N LEU A 352 -3.77 -0.68 -16.81
CA LEU A 352 -2.55 -0.59 -15.99
C LEU A 352 -2.71 -1.27 -14.63
N THR A 353 -3.86 -1.12 -13.97
CA THR A 353 -4.13 -1.82 -12.71
C THR A 353 -4.16 -3.35 -12.89
N LEU A 354 -4.79 -3.83 -13.98
CA LEU A 354 -4.85 -5.26 -14.31
C LEU A 354 -3.46 -5.83 -14.62
N LEU A 355 -2.66 -5.13 -15.45
CA LEU A 355 -1.26 -5.49 -15.71
C LEU A 355 -0.44 -5.52 -14.43
N GLY A 356 -0.65 -4.57 -13.52
CA GLY A 356 0.01 -4.48 -12.23
C GLY A 356 -0.25 -5.68 -11.32
N SER A 357 -1.39 -6.35 -11.50
CA SER A 357 -1.76 -7.58 -10.79
C SER A 357 -1.42 -8.86 -11.57
N CYS A 358 -1.04 -8.77 -12.86
CA CYS A 358 -0.64 -9.95 -13.64
C CYS A 358 0.63 -10.59 -13.04
N HIS A 359 0.52 -11.89 -12.73
CA HIS A 359 1.63 -12.74 -12.28
C HIS A 359 2.39 -12.25 -11.03
N ASP A 360 1.70 -11.57 -10.11
CA ASP A 360 2.26 -11.27 -8.78
C ASP A 360 2.50 -12.53 -7.92
N ASP A 361 1.99 -13.68 -8.37
CA ASP A 361 2.08 -15.01 -7.72
C ASP A 361 3.30 -15.84 -8.16
N VAL A 362 4.12 -15.36 -9.11
CA VAL A 362 5.32 -16.08 -9.60
C VAL A 362 6.59 -15.32 -9.18
N PRO A 363 7.53 -15.95 -8.43
CA PRO A 363 8.71 -15.27 -7.86
C PRO A 363 9.79 -14.85 -8.89
N ASP A 364 9.47 -14.83 -10.19
CA ASP A 364 10.42 -14.47 -11.24
C ASP A 364 10.21 -13.01 -11.72
N VAL A 365 10.93 -12.10 -11.06
CA VAL A 365 11.04 -10.67 -11.42
C VAL A 365 11.35 -10.47 -12.92
N LYS A 366 12.19 -11.32 -13.53
CA LYS A 366 12.55 -11.17 -14.95
C LYS A 366 11.38 -11.55 -15.86
N ARG A 367 10.68 -12.64 -15.54
CA ARG A 367 9.50 -13.11 -16.30
C ARG A 367 8.33 -12.14 -16.16
N THR A 368 7.99 -11.71 -14.95
CA THR A 368 6.90 -10.76 -14.71
C THR A 368 7.17 -9.43 -15.40
N ARG A 369 8.40 -8.91 -15.31
CA ARG A 369 8.82 -7.71 -16.06
C ARG A 369 8.64 -7.87 -17.57
N ARG A 370 9.09 -9.00 -18.16
CA ARG A 370 8.96 -9.26 -19.60
C ARG A 370 7.50 -9.27 -20.03
N LEU A 371 6.65 -9.94 -19.25
CA LEU A 371 5.22 -10.04 -19.50
C LEU A 371 4.54 -8.68 -19.45
N ARG A 372 4.73 -7.92 -18.36
CA ARG A 372 4.11 -6.59 -18.23
C ARG A 372 4.59 -5.60 -19.28
N SER A 373 5.84 -5.76 -19.75
CA SER A 373 6.42 -4.91 -20.79
C SER A 373 6.02 -5.30 -22.22
N ASP A 374 5.26 -6.39 -22.41
CA ASP A 374 4.88 -6.91 -23.72
C ASP A 374 3.57 -6.28 -24.22
N TYR A 375 3.57 -5.79 -25.47
CA TYR A 375 2.43 -5.06 -26.05
C TYR A 375 1.20 -5.96 -26.23
N ARG A 376 1.38 -7.26 -26.49
CA ARG A 376 0.26 -8.19 -26.66
C ARG A 376 -0.43 -8.44 -25.32
N THR A 377 0.36 -8.56 -24.26
CA THR A 377 -0.15 -8.65 -22.89
C THR A 377 -0.91 -7.37 -22.53
N GLY A 378 -0.36 -6.20 -22.85
CA GLY A 378 -1.05 -4.91 -22.69
C GLY A 378 -2.40 -4.87 -23.42
N LEU A 379 -2.44 -5.26 -24.70
CA LEU A 379 -3.67 -5.33 -25.49
C LEU A 379 -4.69 -6.30 -24.88
N SER A 380 -4.24 -7.46 -24.41
CA SER A 380 -5.09 -8.43 -23.72
C SER A 380 -5.71 -7.85 -22.44
N GLN A 381 -4.94 -7.13 -21.63
CA GLN A 381 -5.47 -6.48 -20.43
C GLN A 381 -6.38 -5.29 -20.74
N LEU A 382 -6.16 -4.60 -21.85
CA LEU A 382 -7.03 -3.52 -22.33
C LEU A 382 -8.41 -4.05 -22.74
N LEU A 383 -8.46 -5.18 -23.45
CA LEU A 383 -9.71 -5.86 -23.78
C LEU A 383 -10.42 -6.40 -22.53
N LYS A 384 -9.65 -6.88 -21.54
CA LYS A 384 -10.21 -7.26 -20.23
C LYS A 384 -10.76 -6.06 -19.47
N ALA A 385 -10.12 -4.90 -19.54
CA ALA A 385 -10.63 -3.66 -18.96
C ALA A 385 -11.96 -3.24 -19.60
N ASP A 386 -12.08 -3.35 -20.92
CA ASP A 386 -13.33 -3.07 -21.66
C ASP A 386 -14.46 -4.03 -21.29
N ALA A 387 -14.17 -5.33 -21.16
CA ALA A 387 -15.14 -6.30 -20.66
C ALA A 387 -15.66 -5.93 -19.25
N LEU A 388 -14.78 -5.43 -18.37
CA LEU A 388 -15.14 -5.11 -16.98
C LEU A 388 -15.87 -3.77 -16.83
N LEU A 389 -15.51 -2.76 -17.62
CA LEU A 389 -16.06 -1.40 -17.47
C LEU A 389 -17.25 -1.13 -18.39
N HIS A 390 -17.27 -1.79 -19.55
CA HIS A 390 -18.18 -1.46 -20.65
C HIS A 390 -18.78 -2.70 -21.31
N ASP A 391 -18.73 -3.86 -20.64
CA ASP A 391 -19.29 -5.12 -21.13
C ASP A 391 -18.83 -5.50 -22.55
N GLY A 392 -17.56 -5.18 -22.87
CA GLY A 392 -16.96 -5.51 -24.16
C GLY A 392 -17.36 -4.59 -25.32
N LYS A 393 -18.06 -3.49 -25.03
CA LYS A 393 -18.57 -2.53 -26.05
C LYS A 393 -17.49 -2.06 -27.02
N TYR A 394 -16.28 -1.81 -26.55
CA TYR A 394 -15.20 -1.26 -27.39
C TYR A 394 -14.25 -2.33 -27.95
N SER A 395 -14.50 -3.62 -27.69
CA SER A 395 -13.55 -4.69 -27.98
C SER A 395 -13.18 -4.83 -29.46
N ALA A 396 -14.15 -4.67 -30.37
CA ALA A 396 -13.89 -4.70 -31.81
C ALA A 396 -13.03 -3.49 -32.24
N LEU A 397 -13.40 -2.29 -31.80
CA LEU A 397 -12.67 -1.04 -32.06
C LEU A 397 -11.23 -1.12 -31.54
N ILE A 398 -11.03 -1.60 -30.32
CA ILE A 398 -9.70 -1.78 -29.72
C ILE A 398 -8.87 -2.73 -30.59
N ARG A 399 -9.42 -3.87 -31.02
CA ARG A 399 -8.69 -4.81 -31.88
C ARG A 399 -8.30 -4.18 -33.22
N ASP A 400 -9.22 -3.45 -33.85
CA ASP A 400 -8.98 -2.82 -35.16
C ASP A 400 -7.91 -1.73 -35.07
N VAL A 401 -7.98 -0.88 -34.04
CA VAL A 401 -6.97 0.17 -33.81
C VAL A 401 -5.58 -0.43 -33.59
N PHE A 402 -5.47 -1.44 -32.74
CA PHE A 402 -4.18 -2.07 -32.44
C PHE A 402 -3.65 -2.92 -33.61
N ALA A 403 -4.54 -3.50 -34.42
CA ALA A 403 -4.18 -4.21 -35.63
C ALA A 403 -3.53 -3.29 -36.69
N LYS A 404 -3.96 -2.01 -36.79
CA LYS A 404 -3.29 -1.00 -37.65
C LYS A 404 -1.82 -0.79 -37.25
N ARG A 405 -1.47 -1.04 -35.98
CA ARG A 405 -0.11 -0.97 -35.44
C ARG A 405 0.61 -2.32 -35.46
N LYS A 406 0.00 -3.35 -36.04
CA LYS A 406 0.48 -4.75 -36.07
C LYS A 406 0.65 -5.37 -34.69
N ILE A 407 -0.11 -4.90 -33.71
CA ILE A 407 -0.19 -5.49 -32.38
C ILE A 407 -1.37 -6.46 -32.40
N HIS A 408 -1.08 -7.74 -32.65
CA HIS A 408 -2.08 -8.79 -32.73
C HIS A 408 -1.97 -9.76 -31.55
N LEU A 409 -3.13 -10.28 -31.12
CA LEU A 409 -3.18 -11.51 -30.34
C LEU A 409 -2.98 -12.68 -31.33
N GLN A 410 -1.90 -13.45 -31.22
CA GLN A 410 -1.76 -14.67 -32.03
C GLN A 410 -2.82 -15.69 -31.60
N VAL A 411 -3.38 -16.45 -32.54
CA VAL A 411 -3.97 -17.76 -32.27
C VAL A 411 -2.83 -18.76 -32.24
N PRO A 412 -2.52 -19.44 -31.12
CA PRO A 412 -1.76 -20.68 -31.16
C PRO A 412 -2.74 -21.85 -31.25
N ASP A 413 -2.49 -22.76 -32.20
CA ASP A 413 -2.92 -24.15 -32.06
C ASP A 413 -2.54 -24.66 -30.66
N ALA A 414 -3.52 -25.22 -29.97
CA ALA A 414 -3.54 -25.56 -28.53
C ALA A 414 -3.93 -24.44 -27.54
N LEU A 415 -4.99 -23.69 -27.82
CA LEU A 415 -5.92 -23.23 -26.78
C LEU A 415 -7.36 -23.38 -27.27
N ASN A 416 -7.75 -24.64 -27.48
CA ASN A 416 -9.16 -25.03 -27.43
C ASN A 416 -9.60 -24.96 -25.96
N VAL A 417 -9.86 -23.74 -25.52
CA VAL A 417 -10.40 -23.45 -24.20
C VAL A 417 -11.75 -22.79 -24.44
N SER A 418 -12.76 -23.64 -24.45
CA SER A 418 -14.15 -23.27 -24.14
C SER A 418 -14.22 -22.33 -22.92
N PRO A 419 -15.34 -21.63 -22.66
CA PRO A 419 -15.55 -20.74 -21.51
C PRO A 419 -15.55 -21.47 -20.14
N ARG A 420 -14.51 -22.27 -19.87
CA ARG A 420 -14.29 -23.13 -18.72
C ARG A 420 -12.90 -22.97 -18.09
N CYS A 421 -12.02 -22.09 -18.59
CA CYS A 421 -10.75 -21.76 -17.92
C CYS A 421 -10.67 -20.30 -17.43
N GLU A 422 -11.47 -19.95 -16.45
CA GLU A 422 -10.97 -19.17 -15.30
C GLU A 422 -11.16 -19.95 -13.97
N LEU A 423 -11.86 -21.10 -14.02
CA LEU A 423 -12.08 -22.01 -12.89
C LEU A 423 -11.05 -23.14 -12.75
N ALA A 424 -10.09 -23.27 -13.68
CA ALA A 424 -9.19 -24.44 -13.70
C ALA A 424 -7.80 -24.20 -13.08
N GLN A 425 -7.29 -22.96 -13.02
CA GLN A 425 -6.02 -22.67 -12.33
C GLN A 425 -6.19 -22.25 -10.86
N SER A 426 -7.41 -21.87 -10.45
CA SER A 426 -7.78 -21.71 -9.04
C SER A 426 -8.01 -23.06 -8.33
N ARG A 427 -8.23 -24.15 -9.06
CA ARG A 427 -8.45 -25.49 -8.48
C ARG A 427 -7.19 -26.16 -7.91
N GLY A 428 -5.98 -25.71 -8.22
CA GLY A 428 -4.78 -26.29 -7.60
C GLY A 428 -4.70 -26.03 -6.09
N GLY A 429 -4.92 -24.76 -5.69
CA GLY A 429 -4.91 -24.33 -4.28
C GLY A 429 -6.26 -24.52 -3.58
N LEU A 430 -7.37 -24.25 -4.27
CA LEU A 430 -8.73 -24.29 -3.71
C LEU A 430 -9.40 -25.67 -3.78
N SER A 431 -8.85 -26.66 -4.50
CA SER A 431 -9.45 -28.03 -4.58
C SER A 431 -9.67 -28.70 -3.23
N ARG A 432 -8.97 -28.25 -2.18
CA ARG A 432 -9.10 -28.78 -0.82
C ARG A 432 -9.98 -27.92 0.09
N ILE A 433 -10.63 -26.89 -0.44
CA ILE A 433 -11.58 -26.02 0.28
C ILE A 433 -12.95 -26.27 -0.36
N ALA A 434 -13.97 -26.51 0.46
CA ALA A 434 -15.34 -26.67 -0.02
C ALA A 434 -15.83 -25.36 -0.66
N ALA A 435 -16.60 -25.43 -1.74
CA ALA A 435 -17.01 -24.24 -2.49
C ALA A 435 -17.83 -23.28 -1.61
N GLU A 436 -18.58 -23.83 -0.67
CA GLU A 436 -19.44 -23.11 0.28
C GLU A 436 -18.63 -22.32 1.33
N GLU A 437 -17.39 -22.73 1.58
CA GLU A 437 -16.44 -22.05 2.49
C GLU A 437 -15.64 -20.94 1.79
N ILE A 438 -15.78 -20.78 0.47
CA ILE A 438 -15.12 -19.74 -0.32
C ILE A 438 -16.12 -18.60 -0.52
N PRO A 439 -15.91 -17.41 0.07
CA PRO A 439 -16.80 -16.28 -0.13
C PRO A 439 -16.76 -15.79 -1.57
N GLU A 440 -17.90 -15.31 -2.05
CA GLU A 440 -17.94 -14.48 -3.25
C GLU A 440 -17.09 -13.23 -3.04
N THR A 441 -16.55 -12.65 -4.11
CA THR A 441 -15.63 -11.50 -3.97
C THR A 441 -16.31 -10.28 -3.31
N GLY A 442 -17.62 -10.09 -3.53
CA GLY A 442 -18.41 -9.05 -2.86
C GLY A 442 -18.67 -9.30 -1.37
N ASP A 443 -18.49 -10.54 -0.90
CA ASP A 443 -18.65 -10.95 0.50
C ASP A 443 -17.33 -10.85 1.30
N ILE A 444 -16.27 -10.27 0.71
CA ILE A 444 -15.00 -9.98 1.37
C ILE A 444 -14.86 -8.46 1.46
N LEU A 445 -14.92 -7.91 2.67
CA LEU A 445 -14.90 -6.47 2.87
C LEU A 445 -13.46 -5.91 2.82
N PRO A 446 -13.15 -4.96 1.92
CA PRO A 446 -11.87 -4.27 1.92
C PRO A 446 -11.68 -3.41 3.17
N SER A 447 -10.43 -3.25 3.62
CA SER A 447 -10.09 -2.47 4.83
C SER A 447 -10.62 -1.02 4.81
N ALA A 448 -10.54 -0.32 3.68
CA ALA A 448 -11.07 1.05 3.55
C ALA A 448 -12.61 1.11 3.67
N ALA A 449 -13.31 0.08 3.17
CA ALA A 449 -14.76 -0.03 3.29
C ALA A 449 -15.17 -0.37 4.73
N LEU A 450 -14.39 -1.21 5.42
CA LEU A 450 -14.55 -1.51 6.84
C LEU A 450 -14.42 -0.24 7.70
N ASP A 451 -13.39 0.56 7.47
CA ASP A 451 -13.18 1.83 8.18
C ASP A 451 -14.38 2.77 8.01
N SER A 452 -14.84 2.93 6.76
CA SER A 452 -16.02 3.74 6.43
C SER A 452 -17.32 3.19 7.03
N GLN A 453 -17.45 1.87 7.17
CA GLN A 453 -18.63 1.24 7.78
C GLN A 453 -18.65 1.42 9.29
N LEU A 454 -17.50 1.26 9.95
CA LEU A 454 -17.36 1.47 11.40
C LEU A 454 -17.60 2.95 11.77
N ALA A 455 -17.05 3.88 10.98
CA ALA A 455 -17.26 5.32 11.18
C ALA A 455 -18.75 5.72 11.07
N ARG A 456 -19.49 5.13 10.11
CA ARG A 456 -20.93 5.41 9.91
C ARG A 456 -21.82 4.86 11.02
N ARG A 457 -21.44 3.74 11.64
CA ARG A 457 -22.22 3.15 12.74
C ARG A 457 -22.22 4.03 13.97
N GLY A 458 -21.13 4.75 14.24
CA GLY A 458 -21.02 5.63 15.41
C GLY A 458 -21.14 4.89 16.76
N ASP A 459 -20.98 3.56 16.75
CA ASP A 459 -21.00 2.76 17.98
C ASP A 459 -19.85 3.20 18.91
N GLY A 460 -19.95 2.96 20.22
CA GLY A 460 -18.81 3.18 21.13
C GLY A 460 -17.63 2.24 20.85
N ASP A 461 -16.47 2.50 21.45
CA ASP A 461 -15.35 1.56 21.38
C ASP A 461 -15.66 0.27 22.17
N PHE A 462 -14.93 -0.79 21.87
CA PHE A 462 -14.98 -2.07 22.55
C PHE A 462 -14.05 -2.05 23.77
N SER A 463 -14.44 -2.77 24.83
CA SER A 463 -13.60 -2.98 26.01
C SER A 463 -12.48 -3.99 25.74
N LEU A 464 -12.74 -4.97 24.86
CA LEU A 464 -11.82 -6.04 24.48
C LEU A 464 -12.15 -6.51 23.06
N ILE A 465 -11.12 -6.77 22.24
CA ILE A 465 -11.26 -7.60 21.03
C ILE A 465 -10.35 -8.82 21.20
N ALA A 466 -10.89 -10.03 21.09
CA ALA A 466 -10.13 -11.26 21.06
C ALA A 466 -9.97 -11.75 19.61
N ALA A 467 -8.71 -11.97 19.22
CA ALA A 467 -8.30 -12.57 17.97
C ALA A 467 -7.77 -13.99 18.19
N GLY A 468 -7.82 -14.81 17.15
CA GLY A 468 -7.36 -16.19 17.16
C GLY A 468 -5.84 -16.37 17.13
N ASP A 469 -5.43 -17.55 16.66
CA ASP A 469 -4.02 -17.98 16.66
C ASP A 469 -3.15 -17.16 15.70
N ILE A 470 -1.99 -16.72 16.18
CA ILE A 470 -1.04 -15.83 15.52
C ILE A 470 0.31 -16.55 15.33
N MET A 471 0.74 -16.70 14.08
CA MET A 471 2.06 -17.21 13.72
C MET A 471 2.59 -16.45 12.50
N LEU A 472 3.46 -15.45 12.74
CA LEU A 472 3.99 -14.50 11.74
C LEU A 472 5.22 -15.03 10.98
N GLY A 473 5.41 -16.34 10.93
CA GLY A 473 6.55 -17.00 10.29
C GLY A 473 6.17 -17.88 9.09
N ASP A 474 7.08 -18.79 8.75
CA ASP A 474 6.91 -19.79 7.69
C ASP A 474 6.44 -19.18 6.35
N ARG A 475 5.23 -19.51 5.88
CA ARG A 475 4.74 -19.04 4.58
C ARG A 475 4.34 -17.57 4.56
N THR A 476 4.21 -16.92 5.72
CA THR A 476 3.97 -15.48 5.83
C THR A 476 5.27 -14.68 5.66
N THR A 477 6.42 -15.27 5.98
CA THR A 477 7.74 -14.60 5.95
C THR A 477 8.07 -13.92 4.61
N PRO A 478 7.87 -14.55 3.45
CA PRO A 478 8.14 -13.89 2.17
C PRO A 478 7.25 -12.65 1.94
N LEU A 479 6.03 -12.67 2.47
CA LEU A 479 5.04 -11.61 2.29
C LEU A 479 5.31 -10.44 3.22
N ILE A 480 5.67 -10.72 4.48
CA ILE A 480 6.20 -9.72 5.42
C ILE A 480 7.45 -9.05 4.85
N ASN A 481 8.37 -9.81 4.28
CA ASN A 481 9.58 -9.25 3.64
C ASN A 481 9.27 -8.42 2.40
N ARG A 482 8.16 -8.70 1.70
CA ARG A 482 7.75 -8.01 0.47
C ARG A 482 6.92 -6.75 0.75
N TRP A 483 6.01 -6.79 1.72
CA TRP A 483 4.99 -5.77 1.96
C TRP A 483 5.11 -5.06 3.32
N GLY A 484 6.11 -5.42 4.11
CA GLY A 484 6.34 -4.87 5.44
C GLY A 484 5.71 -5.71 6.54
N GLU A 485 6.15 -5.43 7.76
CA GLU A 485 5.82 -6.20 8.96
C GLU A 485 4.33 -6.10 9.34
N ASP A 486 3.68 -5.00 8.96
CA ASP A 486 2.28 -4.72 9.31
C ASP A 486 1.29 -5.34 8.32
N TYR A 487 1.78 -5.86 7.19
CA TYR A 487 0.96 -6.43 6.13
C TYR A 487 -0.08 -7.45 6.64
N PRO A 488 0.26 -8.41 7.51
CA PRO A 488 -0.70 -9.43 7.92
C PRO A 488 -1.93 -8.87 8.64
N PHE A 489 -1.87 -7.66 9.19
CA PHE A 489 -2.94 -7.06 10.00
C PHE A 489 -3.80 -6.06 9.24
N ALA A 490 -3.29 -5.51 8.12
CA ALA A 490 -3.88 -4.35 7.47
C ALA A 490 -5.35 -4.55 6.99
N GLY A 491 -5.75 -5.79 6.72
CA GLY A 491 -7.10 -6.12 6.25
C GLY A 491 -8.22 -5.87 7.27
N VAL A 492 -7.91 -5.98 8.57
CA VAL A 492 -8.87 -5.81 9.67
C VAL A 492 -8.45 -4.73 10.67
N LEU A 493 -7.32 -4.05 10.42
CA LEU A 493 -6.76 -3.03 11.29
C LEU A 493 -7.77 -1.95 11.74
N PRO A 494 -8.69 -1.45 10.89
CA PRO A 494 -9.70 -0.49 11.34
C PRO A 494 -10.57 -1.02 12.47
N LEU A 495 -10.91 -2.31 12.48
CA LEU A 495 -11.68 -2.94 13.56
C LEU A 495 -10.83 -3.12 14.82
N LEU A 496 -9.58 -3.56 14.69
CA LEU A 496 -8.69 -3.75 15.86
C LEU A 496 -8.42 -2.45 16.61
N ARG A 497 -8.44 -1.31 15.92
CA ARG A 497 -8.29 0.04 16.52
C ARG A 497 -9.49 0.49 17.35
N ARG A 498 -10.62 -0.22 17.28
CA ARG A 498 -11.85 0.08 18.03
C ARG A 498 -11.85 -0.48 19.44
N SER A 499 -10.69 -0.86 19.98
CA SER A 499 -10.54 -1.35 21.35
C SER A 499 -9.21 -0.90 21.90
N SER A 500 -9.15 -0.50 23.16
CA SER A 500 -7.87 -0.25 23.83
C SER A 500 -7.18 -1.53 24.27
N ILE A 501 -7.87 -2.67 24.26
CA ILE A 501 -7.31 -4.00 24.57
C ILE A 501 -7.61 -4.96 23.42
N VAL A 502 -6.56 -5.48 22.77
CA VAL A 502 -6.69 -6.53 21.76
C VAL A 502 -5.82 -7.73 22.17
N LEU A 503 -6.50 -8.84 22.44
CA LEU A 503 -5.93 -10.11 22.86
C LEU A 503 -5.71 -11.03 21.66
N GLY A 504 -4.56 -11.72 21.58
CA GLY A 504 -4.33 -12.82 20.62
C GLY A 504 -3.58 -13.99 21.25
N ASN A 505 -3.55 -15.14 20.58
CA ASN A 505 -2.71 -16.29 20.96
C ASN A 505 -1.46 -16.34 20.07
N LEU A 506 -0.28 -16.06 20.62
CA LEU A 506 0.97 -16.05 19.85
C LEU A 506 1.62 -17.44 19.87
N GLU A 507 1.45 -18.20 18.80
CA GLU A 507 2.02 -19.56 18.65
C GLU A 507 3.42 -19.56 18.05
N GLY A 508 3.83 -18.50 17.35
CA GLY A 508 5.19 -18.41 16.83
C GLY A 508 6.14 -17.76 17.84
N PRO A 509 7.05 -18.51 18.52
CA PRO A 509 8.00 -17.91 19.43
C PRO A 509 8.97 -16.99 18.68
N PHE A 510 9.25 -15.84 19.27
CA PHE A 510 10.25 -14.91 18.78
C PHE A 510 11.62 -15.36 19.28
N ALA A 511 12.54 -15.61 18.34
CA ALA A 511 13.90 -15.98 18.68
C ALA A 511 14.88 -15.49 17.60
N ALA A 512 15.92 -14.79 18.02
CA ALA A 512 17.07 -14.46 17.20
C ALA A 512 18.12 -15.56 17.32
N GLU A 513 18.57 -15.84 18.55
CA GLU A 513 19.72 -16.71 18.84
C GLU A 513 19.29 -18.13 19.17
N ALA A 514 18.22 -18.28 19.97
CA ALA A 514 17.71 -19.59 20.36
C ALA A 514 17.43 -20.47 19.14
N GLN A 515 17.95 -21.69 19.19
CA GLN A 515 17.83 -22.63 18.09
C GLN A 515 16.45 -23.27 18.10
N ARG A 516 15.86 -23.36 16.91
CA ARG A 516 14.61 -24.09 16.70
C ARG A 516 14.86 -25.57 16.98
N GLN A 517 14.06 -26.16 17.85
CA GLN A 517 14.10 -27.58 18.16
C GLN A 517 13.55 -28.41 17.00
N ASP A 518 14.16 -29.57 16.78
CA ASP A 518 13.71 -30.54 15.78
C ASP A 518 12.51 -31.32 16.32
N ARG A 519 11.31 -30.84 15.98
CA ARG A 519 10.01 -31.42 16.35
C ARG A 519 9.05 -31.28 15.17
N ASN A 520 8.04 -32.14 15.13
CA ASN A 520 6.97 -32.04 14.14
C ASN A 520 6.28 -30.66 14.28
N PHE A 521 6.35 -29.86 13.21
CA PHE A 521 5.76 -28.52 13.13
C PHE A 521 6.34 -27.49 14.12
N SER A 522 7.67 -27.37 14.19
CA SER A 522 8.36 -26.37 15.03
C SER A 522 8.49 -24.99 14.36
N TYR A 523 8.23 -23.92 15.10
CA TYR A 523 8.31 -22.52 14.64
C TYR A 523 9.49 -21.75 15.22
N LYS A 524 9.98 -20.77 14.44
CA LYS A 524 10.92 -19.74 14.86
C LYS A 524 10.58 -18.46 14.09
N VAL A 525 10.23 -17.41 14.81
CA VAL A 525 9.82 -16.13 14.24
C VAL A 525 10.86 -15.06 14.58
N ASP A 526 11.10 -14.16 13.63
CA ASP A 526 12.03 -13.05 13.80
C ASP A 526 11.51 -12.05 14.86
N PRO A 527 12.27 -11.78 15.95
CA PRO A 527 11.84 -10.89 17.03
C PRO A 527 11.41 -9.49 16.60
N ARG A 528 11.93 -8.96 15.49
CA ARG A 528 11.54 -7.63 14.99
C ARG A 528 10.04 -7.51 14.73
N LEU A 529 9.38 -8.64 14.46
CA LEU A 529 7.94 -8.68 14.18
C LEU A 529 7.08 -8.46 15.43
N ALA A 530 7.64 -8.52 16.65
CA ALA A 530 6.90 -8.20 17.88
C ALA A 530 6.31 -6.78 17.84
N SER A 531 7.04 -5.80 17.27
CA SER A 531 6.55 -4.42 17.13
C SER A 531 5.34 -4.29 16.21
N SER A 532 5.17 -5.20 15.24
CA SER A 532 4.01 -5.20 14.35
C SER A 532 2.70 -5.54 15.09
N LEU A 533 2.76 -6.36 16.15
CA LEU A 533 1.62 -6.63 17.02
C LEU A 533 1.11 -5.34 17.65
N LYS A 534 2.02 -4.57 18.27
CA LYS A 534 1.68 -3.30 18.91
C LYS A 534 1.10 -2.29 17.91
N ARG A 535 1.70 -2.16 16.72
CA ARG A 535 1.18 -1.26 15.65
C ARG A 535 -0.17 -1.70 15.11
N ALA A 536 -0.45 -3.00 15.14
CA ALA A 536 -1.76 -3.57 14.84
C ALA A 536 -2.77 -3.44 16.00
N ASN A 537 -2.38 -2.78 17.09
CA ASN A 537 -3.12 -2.62 18.34
C ASN A 537 -3.27 -3.91 19.18
N ILE A 538 -2.60 -5.00 18.80
CA ILE A 538 -2.49 -6.22 19.59
C ILE A 538 -1.49 -5.95 20.71
N ASN A 539 -2.01 -5.76 21.92
CA ASN A 539 -1.24 -5.33 23.07
C ASN A 539 -1.28 -6.32 24.23
N VAL A 540 -2.02 -7.42 24.11
CA VAL A 540 -1.96 -8.57 25.00
C VAL A 540 -1.85 -9.85 24.16
N VAL A 541 -0.89 -10.70 24.46
CA VAL A 541 -0.79 -12.03 23.84
C VAL A 541 -0.64 -13.11 24.89
N THR A 542 -1.39 -14.20 24.75
CA THR A 542 -1.12 -15.41 25.49
C THR A 542 -0.01 -16.22 24.81
N LEU A 543 0.94 -16.67 25.61
CA LEU A 543 2.02 -17.58 25.21
C LEU A 543 1.75 -19.02 25.67
N ALA A 544 0.64 -19.25 26.37
CA ALA A 544 0.25 -20.56 26.87
C ALA A 544 -0.25 -21.44 25.71
N ASN A 545 0.68 -22.04 24.96
CA ASN A 545 0.34 -22.93 23.86
C ASN A 545 1.41 -24.01 23.64
N ASN A 546 1.13 -24.94 22.72
CA ASN A 546 1.98 -26.09 22.43
C ASN A 546 3.31 -25.73 21.75
N HIS A 547 3.40 -24.55 21.13
CA HIS A 547 4.56 -24.08 20.37
C HIS A 547 5.52 -23.20 21.19
N LEU A 548 5.17 -22.85 22.43
CA LEU A 548 5.99 -22.03 23.33
C LEU A 548 7.45 -22.48 23.42
N LEU A 549 7.70 -23.79 23.42
CA LEU A 549 9.04 -24.38 23.55
C LEU A 549 9.67 -24.80 22.22
N ASP A 550 9.17 -24.33 21.08
CA ASP A 550 9.72 -24.68 19.77
C ASP A 550 11.15 -24.15 19.58
N CYS A 551 11.52 -23.05 20.24
CA CYS A 551 12.91 -22.57 20.35
C CYS A 551 13.55 -22.90 21.72
N GLY A 552 13.00 -23.89 22.43
CA GLY A 552 13.38 -24.23 23.79
C GLY A 552 13.12 -23.10 24.79
N ARG A 553 13.60 -23.31 26.02
CA ARG A 553 13.38 -22.37 27.13
C ARG A 553 14.11 -21.04 26.97
N GLN A 554 15.23 -21.02 26.24
CA GLN A 554 15.89 -19.78 25.85
C GLN A 554 15.02 -18.95 24.90
N GLY A 555 14.34 -19.61 23.95
CA GLY A 555 13.39 -18.93 23.05
C GLY A 555 12.21 -18.31 23.78
N VAL A 556 11.77 -18.89 24.91
CA VAL A 556 10.75 -18.26 25.77
C VAL A 556 11.24 -16.94 26.33
N LEU A 557 12.48 -16.87 26.81
CA LEU A 557 13.08 -15.65 27.34
C LEU A 557 13.24 -14.59 26.24
N GLU A 558 13.76 -14.98 25.07
CA GLU A 558 13.85 -14.07 23.91
C GLU A 558 12.47 -13.56 23.45
N THR A 559 11.44 -14.39 23.57
CA THR A 559 10.06 -13.98 23.27
C THR A 559 9.57 -12.93 24.27
N PHE A 560 9.85 -13.09 25.56
CA PHE A 560 9.54 -12.06 26.56
C PHE A 560 10.28 -10.76 26.28
N ASP A 561 11.58 -10.82 25.97
CA ASP A 561 12.37 -9.63 25.68
C ASP A 561 11.80 -8.87 24.47
N ALA A 562 11.49 -9.58 23.40
CA ALA A 562 10.92 -9.00 22.18
C ALA A 562 9.54 -8.34 22.42
N LEU A 563 8.68 -8.99 23.20
CA LEU A 563 7.35 -8.47 23.52
C LEU A 563 7.41 -7.28 24.48
N ALA A 564 8.31 -7.33 25.47
CA ALA A 564 8.55 -6.24 26.40
C ALA A 564 9.09 -4.99 25.68
N GLU A 565 10.07 -5.16 24.78
CA GLU A 565 10.59 -4.07 23.95
C GLU A 565 9.51 -3.47 23.04
N ALA A 566 8.61 -4.31 22.50
CA ALA A 566 7.47 -3.86 21.70
C ALA A 566 6.32 -3.23 22.51
N GLY A 567 6.34 -3.31 23.85
CA GLY A 567 5.26 -2.83 24.72
C GLY A 567 3.97 -3.65 24.59
N VAL A 568 4.10 -4.98 24.44
CA VAL A 568 3.01 -5.96 24.38
C VAL A 568 3.04 -6.84 25.64
N HIS A 569 1.91 -6.98 26.33
CA HIS A 569 1.82 -7.80 27.52
C HIS A 569 1.77 -9.28 27.16
N ALA A 570 2.74 -10.05 27.65
CA ALA A 570 2.73 -11.50 27.58
C ALA A 570 2.04 -12.10 28.81
N ILE A 571 1.10 -13.03 28.61
CA ILE A 571 0.41 -13.76 29.68
C ILE A 571 0.48 -15.27 29.46
N GLY A 572 0.21 -16.05 30.52
CA GLY A 572 0.12 -17.50 30.45
C GLY A 572 1.46 -18.22 30.21
N ALA A 573 2.56 -17.50 30.34
CA ALA A 573 3.90 -18.05 30.46
C ALA A 573 4.73 -17.13 31.36
N GLY A 574 5.77 -17.68 31.99
CA GLY A 574 6.65 -16.92 32.88
C GLY A 574 8.02 -17.57 33.01
N THR A 575 8.90 -16.92 33.77
CA THR A 575 10.25 -17.42 34.07
C THR A 575 10.24 -18.54 35.11
N ASP A 576 9.16 -18.62 35.88
CA ASP A 576 8.86 -19.64 36.88
C ASP A 576 7.35 -19.89 36.98
N GLU A 577 6.94 -20.85 37.82
CA GLU A 577 5.54 -21.23 37.99
C GLU A 577 4.67 -20.06 38.48
N LYS A 578 5.17 -19.19 39.36
CA LYS A 578 4.39 -18.07 39.90
C LYS A 578 4.17 -16.98 38.84
N SER A 579 5.22 -16.60 38.14
CA SER A 579 5.16 -15.58 37.08
C SER A 579 4.36 -16.07 35.87
N ALA A 580 4.35 -17.38 35.57
CA ALA A 580 3.53 -17.93 34.50
C ALA A 580 2.03 -17.66 34.70
N HIS A 581 1.59 -17.69 35.96
CA HIS A 581 0.22 -17.46 36.38
C HIS A 581 -0.11 -15.98 36.62
N ALA A 582 0.81 -15.05 36.29
CA ALA A 582 0.56 -13.63 36.44
C ALA A 582 -0.44 -13.11 35.39
N PRO A 583 -1.46 -12.33 35.80
CA PRO A 583 -2.42 -11.73 34.87
C PRO A 583 -1.86 -10.46 34.21
N ALA A 584 -2.40 -10.11 33.05
CA ALA A 584 -2.36 -8.73 32.58
C ALA A 584 -3.60 -7.99 33.10
N ILE A 585 -3.42 -6.80 33.68
CA ILE A 585 -4.50 -5.96 34.18
C ILE A 585 -4.46 -4.64 33.43
N LEU A 586 -5.52 -4.33 32.69
CA LEU A 586 -5.62 -3.12 31.87
C LEU A 586 -6.98 -2.44 32.09
N ASP A 587 -7.02 -1.12 31.96
CA ASP A 587 -8.24 -0.35 32.04
C ASP A 587 -8.75 -0.03 30.61
N ALA A 588 -10.03 -0.27 30.34
CA ALA A 588 -10.69 0.05 29.06
C ALA A 588 -12.11 0.56 29.31
N GLU A 589 -12.46 1.74 28.77
CA GLU A 589 -13.79 2.34 28.94
C GLU A 589 -14.24 2.46 30.42
N GLY A 590 -13.31 2.74 31.33
CA GLY A 590 -13.58 2.84 32.78
C GLY A 590 -13.81 1.50 33.48
N VAL A 591 -13.55 0.37 32.81
CA VAL A 591 -13.62 -0.98 33.36
C VAL A 591 -12.21 -1.56 33.48
N ARG A 592 -11.84 -2.03 34.66
CA ARG A 592 -10.59 -2.75 34.89
C ARG A 592 -10.74 -4.22 34.52
N ILE A 593 -9.95 -4.70 33.56
CA ILE A 593 -10.03 -6.05 33.00
C ILE A 593 -8.73 -6.80 33.34
N GLY A 594 -8.87 -7.93 34.01
CA GLY A 594 -7.79 -8.88 34.25
C GLY A 594 -7.85 -10.05 33.28
N ILE A 595 -6.72 -10.43 32.69
CA ILE A 595 -6.64 -11.48 31.67
C ILE A 595 -5.62 -12.54 32.11
N LEU A 596 -6.05 -13.81 32.12
CA LEU A 596 -5.25 -14.99 32.47
C LEU A 596 -5.17 -15.94 31.28
N GLY A 597 -4.03 -16.62 31.09
CA GLY A 597 -3.82 -17.58 29.99
C GLY A 597 -3.32 -18.93 30.48
N TYR A 598 -3.81 -20.03 29.90
CA TYR A 598 -3.44 -21.39 30.34
C TYR A 598 -3.26 -22.40 29.20
N TYR A 599 -2.38 -23.38 29.43
CA TYR A 599 -2.20 -24.55 28.59
C TYR A 599 -2.10 -25.83 29.42
N TRP A 600 -2.85 -26.85 29.02
CA TRP A 600 -3.01 -28.08 29.81
C TRP A 600 -1.76 -28.97 29.89
N ASN A 601 -0.81 -28.82 28.96
CA ASN A 601 0.28 -29.77 28.82
C ASN A 601 1.48 -29.42 29.70
N ARG A 602 1.68 -30.23 30.75
CA ARG A 602 2.82 -30.16 31.70
C ARG A 602 4.19 -30.14 31.03
N ARG A 603 4.36 -30.67 29.81
CA ARG A 603 5.66 -30.68 29.11
C ARG A 603 6.17 -29.29 28.77
N THR A 604 5.26 -28.33 28.61
CA THR A 604 5.59 -26.92 28.33
C THR A 604 5.59 -26.04 29.57
N ALA A 605 5.13 -26.58 30.71
CA ALA A 605 4.88 -25.80 31.90
C ALA A 605 6.16 -25.17 32.47
N ALA A 606 5.98 -23.99 33.06
CA ALA A 606 6.98 -23.41 33.93
C ALA A 606 7.20 -24.32 35.14
N THR A 607 8.41 -24.28 35.68
CA THR A 607 8.73 -24.93 36.96
C THR A 607 9.33 -23.89 37.87
N HIS A 608 9.59 -24.24 39.13
CA HIS A 608 10.30 -23.34 40.06
C HIS A 608 11.61 -22.75 39.50
N ARG A 609 12.27 -23.40 38.54
CA ARG A 609 13.58 -22.95 38.02
C ARG A 609 13.65 -22.79 36.50
N GLN A 610 12.52 -22.91 35.79
CA GLN A 610 12.57 -22.94 34.33
C GLN A 610 11.36 -22.24 33.68
N PRO A 611 11.58 -21.43 32.63
CA PRO A 611 10.54 -20.65 31.99
C PRO A 611 9.61 -21.52 31.14
N GLY A 612 8.30 -21.30 31.22
CA GLY A 612 7.31 -22.09 30.48
C GLY A 612 5.88 -21.59 30.68
N SER A 613 4.90 -22.38 30.26
CA SER A 613 3.47 -22.02 30.30
C SER A 613 2.83 -22.18 31.68
N ALA A 614 1.74 -21.45 31.91
CA ALA A 614 0.84 -21.66 33.04
C ALA A 614 -0.05 -22.88 32.80
N ILE A 615 -0.23 -23.70 33.83
CA ILE A 615 -1.04 -24.91 33.74
C ILE A 615 -2.47 -24.68 34.23
N ASP A 616 -3.46 -25.22 33.52
CA ASP A 616 -4.89 -25.10 33.85
C ASP A 616 -5.37 -26.04 34.98
N SER A 617 -4.52 -26.34 35.97
CA SER A 617 -4.95 -27.22 37.07
C SER A 617 -6.07 -26.56 37.89
N PRO A 618 -7.06 -27.30 38.40
CA PRO A 618 -8.17 -26.72 39.17
C PRO A 618 -7.73 -25.85 40.35
N ALA A 619 -6.65 -26.22 41.03
CA ALA A 619 -6.11 -25.45 42.16
C ALA A 619 -5.55 -24.10 41.72
N TRP A 620 -4.80 -24.08 40.61
CA TRP A 620 -4.28 -22.86 40.02
C TRP A 620 -5.40 -21.96 39.48
N LEU A 621 -6.31 -22.51 38.67
CA LEU A 621 -7.48 -21.77 38.17
C LEU A 621 -8.26 -21.10 39.30
N LYS A 622 -8.52 -21.85 40.38
CA LYS A 622 -9.21 -21.31 41.56
C LYS A 622 -8.45 -20.16 42.19
N SER A 623 -7.19 -20.41 42.55
CA SER A 623 -6.34 -19.41 43.23
C SER A 623 -6.20 -18.13 42.41
N ASP A 624 -5.92 -18.25 41.11
CA ASP A 624 -5.65 -17.12 40.24
C ASP A 624 -6.91 -16.29 39.99
N ILE A 625 -8.04 -16.94 39.66
CA ILE A 625 -9.29 -16.26 39.35
C ILE A 625 -9.86 -15.60 40.61
N GLU A 626 -9.88 -16.30 41.75
CA GLU A 626 -10.37 -15.72 43.02
C GLU A 626 -9.55 -14.51 43.45
N ALA A 627 -8.22 -14.59 43.34
CA ALA A 627 -7.32 -13.47 43.67
C ALA A 627 -7.50 -12.29 42.71
N LEU A 628 -7.56 -12.55 41.40
CA LEU A 628 -7.73 -11.52 40.38
C LEU A 628 -9.08 -10.82 40.53
N ARG A 629 -10.15 -11.58 40.81
CA ARG A 629 -11.52 -11.07 41.02
C ARG A 629 -11.61 -10.00 42.11
N GLN A 630 -10.72 -10.02 43.11
CA GLN A 630 -10.70 -9.02 44.19
C GLN A 630 -10.23 -7.63 43.73
N ILE A 631 -9.51 -7.55 42.62
CA ILE A 631 -8.79 -6.31 42.22
C ILE A 631 -9.17 -5.79 40.83
N VAL A 632 -10.08 -6.47 40.11
CA VAL A 632 -10.56 -6.07 38.78
C VAL A 632 -12.07 -6.10 38.68
N ASP A 633 -12.61 -5.36 37.72
CA ASP A 633 -14.05 -5.37 37.42
C ASP A 633 -14.47 -6.61 36.64
N ARG A 634 -13.62 -7.06 35.70
CA ARG A 634 -13.88 -8.17 34.79
C ARG A 634 -12.69 -9.12 34.69
N VAL A 635 -12.96 -10.42 34.69
CA VAL A 635 -11.95 -11.46 34.51
C VAL A 635 -12.15 -12.17 33.17
N VAL A 636 -11.13 -12.19 32.33
CA VAL A 636 -11.11 -12.90 31.05
C VAL A 636 -10.10 -14.04 31.15
N VAL A 637 -10.51 -15.24 30.78
CA VAL A 637 -9.63 -16.42 30.77
C VAL A 637 -9.44 -16.88 29.33
N THR A 638 -8.20 -17.04 28.90
CA THR A 638 -7.86 -17.66 27.62
C THR A 638 -7.21 -19.03 27.84
N CYS A 639 -7.58 -20.00 27.01
CA CYS A 639 -7.08 -21.37 27.13
C CYS A 639 -6.75 -21.96 25.76
N HIS A 640 -5.68 -22.74 25.73
CA HIS A 640 -5.25 -23.46 24.54
C HIS A 640 -5.50 -24.96 24.74
N TRP A 641 -6.43 -25.57 23.98
CA TRP A 641 -6.91 -26.93 24.29
C TRP A 641 -7.55 -27.65 23.11
N GLY A 642 -7.99 -28.88 23.33
CA GLY A 642 -8.71 -29.65 22.32
C GLY A 642 -7.78 -30.26 21.28
N VAL A 643 -8.32 -30.48 20.08
CA VAL A 643 -7.65 -31.22 19.00
C VAL A 643 -7.69 -30.40 17.71
N PRO A 644 -6.57 -30.28 16.96
CA PRO A 644 -6.54 -29.52 15.72
C PRO A 644 -7.60 -29.99 14.72
N TYR A 645 -8.37 -29.03 14.20
CA TYR A 645 -9.43 -29.18 13.19
C TYR A 645 -10.65 -29.98 13.62
N GLU A 646 -10.78 -30.33 14.88
CA GLU A 646 -12.02 -30.88 15.43
C GLU A 646 -13.01 -29.75 15.73
N ARG A 647 -14.21 -29.82 15.13
CA ARG A 647 -15.25 -28.80 15.29
C ARG A 647 -16.07 -28.94 16.58
N VAL A 648 -15.93 -30.06 17.29
CA VAL A 648 -16.62 -30.34 18.55
C VAL A 648 -15.62 -30.16 19.71
N PRO A 649 -15.93 -29.34 20.72
CA PRO A 649 -15.08 -29.20 21.89
C PRO A 649 -15.01 -30.51 22.68
N THR A 650 -13.85 -30.78 23.29
CA THR A 650 -13.71 -31.96 24.16
C THR A 650 -14.47 -31.75 25.47
N SER A 651 -14.90 -32.85 26.10
CA SER A 651 -15.57 -32.80 27.40
C SER A 651 -14.71 -32.12 28.49
N ASP A 652 -13.39 -32.31 28.44
CA ASP A 652 -12.43 -31.66 29.33
C ASP A 652 -12.39 -30.14 29.12
N ALA A 653 -12.38 -29.66 27.87
CA ALA A 653 -12.45 -28.23 27.56
C ALA A 653 -13.75 -27.61 28.07
N CYS A 654 -14.89 -28.28 27.86
CA CYS A 654 -16.19 -27.87 28.41
C CYS A 654 -16.20 -27.77 29.93
N MET A 655 -15.66 -28.79 30.61
CA MET A 655 -15.60 -28.82 32.07
C MET A 655 -14.73 -27.69 32.63
N LYS A 656 -13.55 -27.47 32.04
CA LYS A 656 -12.61 -26.42 32.48
C LYS A 656 -13.13 -25.01 32.21
N ALA A 657 -13.75 -24.78 31.05
CA ALA A 657 -14.33 -23.48 30.73
C ALA A 657 -15.47 -23.12 31.70
N ARG A 658 -16.35 -24.08 32.00
CA ARG A 658 -17.41 -23.89 33.00
C ARG A 658 -16.85 -23.70 34.40
N LEU A 659 -15.79 -24.44 34.78
CA LEU A 659 -15.09 -24.24 36.04
C LEU A 659 -14.51 -22.81 36.16
N ALA A 660 -13.90 -22.27 35.10
CA ALA A 660 -13.40 -20.90 35.11
C ALA A 660 -14.53 -19.88 35.35
N ILE A 661 -15.69 -20.07 34.71
CA ILE A 661 -16.88 -19.25 34.96
C ILE A 661 -17.39 -19.42 36.40
N ASP A 662 -17.43 -20.64 36.92
CA ASP A 662 -17.85 -20.94 38.31
C ASP A 662 -16.94 -20.27 39.35
N LEU A 663 -15.66 -20.10 39.03
CA LEU A 663 -14.66 -19.45 39.87
C LEU A 663 -14.69 -17.91 39.75
N GLY A 664 -15.43 -17.35 38.80
CA GLY A 664 -15.64 -15.90 38.67
C GLY A 664 -15.10 -15.26 37.39
N ALA A 665 -14.70 -16.04 36.38
CA ALA A 665 -14.44 -15.50 35.05
C ALA A 665 -15.72 -14.93 34.42
N ASP A 666 -15.63 -13.79 33.75
CA ASP A 666 -16.72 -13.13 33.01
C ASP A 666 -16.79 -13.57 31.54
N LEU A 667 -15.68 -14.06 30.99
CA LEU A 667 -15.52 -14.49 29.60
C LEU A 667 -14.41 -15.54 29.49
N VAL A 668 -14.65 -16.59 28.69
CA VAL A 668 -13.64 -17.59 28.36
C VAL A 668 -13.42 -17.63 26.84
N ILE A 669 -12.16 -17.56 26.39
CA ILE A 669 -11.76 -17.61 24.97
C ILE A 669 -10.80 -18.79 24.74
N GLY A 670 -11.18 -19.72 23.88
CA GLY A 670 -10.39 -20.89 23.52
C GLY A 670 -9.63 -20.72 22.21
N HIS A 671 -8.51 -21.44 22.10
CA HIS A 671 -7.55 -21.50 20.99
C HIS A 671 -7.10 -22.94 20.74
N HIS A 672 -6.32 -23.19 19.66
CA HIS A 672 -5.70 -24.46 19.23
C HIS A 672 -6.42 -25.29 18.15
N PRO A 673 -7.76 -25.46 18.15
CA PRO A 673 -8.41 -26.24 17.10
C PRO A 673 -8.22 -25.65 15.69
N HIS A 674 -7.77 -24.39 15.56
CA HIS A 674 -7.62 -23.66 14.30
C HIS A 674 -8.91 -23.51 13.47
N VAL A 675 -10.05 -23.88 14.05
CA VAL A 675 -11.40 -23.79 13.48
C VAL A 675 -12.34 -23.16 14.50
N ILE A 676 -13.46 -22.59 14.04
CA ILE A 676 -14.46 -22.03 14.94
C ILE A 676 -15.24 -23.20 15.54
N GLN A 677 -15.22 -23.28 16.86
CA GLN A 677 -16.06 -24.21 17.63
C GLN A 677 -17.32 -23.49 18.15
N PRO A 678 -18.36 -24.23 18.58
CA PRO A 678 -19.52 -23.63 19.23
C PRO A 678 -19.14 -22.69 20.37
N PHE A 679 -20.01 -21.73 20.65
CA PHE A 679 -19.98 -20.97 21.88
C PHE A 679 -21.05 -21.50 22.85
N GLU A 680 -20.87 -21.23 24.12
CA GLU A 680 -21.82 -21.55 25.17
C GLU A 680 -22.08 -20.31 26.03
N VAL A 681 -23.35 -20.06 26.36
CA VAL A 681 -23.72 -19.12 27.40
C VAL A 681 -24.00 -19.91 28.67
N TYR A 682 -23.06 -19.86 29.60
CA TYR A 682 -23.13 -20.56 30.89
C TYR A 682 -23.23 -19.53 32.02
N LYS A 683 -24.29 -19.60 32.83
CA LYS A 683 -24.57 -18.63 33.92
C LYS A 683 -24.49 -17.17 33.45
N SER A 684 -25.12 -16.88 32.32
CA SER A 684 -25.14 -15.57 31.64
C SER A 684 -23.78 -15.02 31.23
N ARG A 685 -22.78 -15.89 31.06
CA ARG A 685 -21.43 -15.53 30.61
C ARG A 685 -21.04 -16.36 29.41
N ALA A 686 -20.29 -15.77 28.49
CA ALA A 686 -19.93 -16.42 27.24
C ALA A 686 -18.65 -17.25 27.39
N ILE A 687 -18.67 -18.43 26.78
CA ILE A 687 -17.53 -19.31 26.57
C ILE A 687 -17.41 -19.51 25.06
N PHE A 688 -16.29 -19.13 24.46
CA PHE A 688 -15.95 -19.48 23.09
C PHE A 688 -14.92 -20.61 23.12
N TYR A 689 -15.29 -21.82 22.71
CA TYR A 689 -14.38 -22.96 22.83
C TYR A 689 -13.19 -22.92 21.86
N SER A 690 -13.37 -22.27 20.72
CA SER A 690 -12.28 -21.93 19.79
C SER A 690 -12.73 -20.81 18.87
N VAL A 691 -11.95 -19.73 18.82
CA VAL A 691 -12.13 -18.64 17.84
C VAL A 691 -11.36 -18.88 16.53
N GLY A 692 -10.58 -19.96 16.46
CA GLY A 692 -9.80 -20.35 15.29
C GLY A 692 -8.52 -19.53 15.09
N ASN A 693 -8.07 -19.43 13.84
CA ASN A 693 -6.86 -18.70 13.47
C ASN A 693 -7.15 -17.23 13.22
N PHE A 694 -6.14 -16.39 13.44
CA PHE A 694 -6.13 -15.01 12.98
C PHE A 694 -5.18 -14.86 11.80
N THR A 695 -3.91 -14.51 12.05
CA THR A 695 -2.85 -14.51 11.03
C THR A 695 -1.91 -15.67 11.28
N PHE A 696 -1.90 -16.66 10.39
CA PHE A 696 -1.17 -17.89 10.61
C PHE A 696 -0.45 -18.33 9.34
N GLY A 697 0.87 -18.45 9.40
CA GLY A 697 1.74 -18.82 8.26
C GLY A 697 1.61 -20.25 7.73
N SER A 698 0.44 -20.87 7.86
CA SER A 698 0.13 -22.18 7.29
C SER A 698 -0.84 -22.03 6.10
N GLY A 699 -0.70 -22.95 5.14
CA GLY A 699 -1.63 -23.08 4.01
C GLY A 699 -2.73 -24.11 4.28
N ASN A 700 -3.24 -24.22 5.51
CA ASN A 700 -4.25 -25.22 5.82
C ASN A 700 -5.62 -24.82 5.25
N SER A 701 -6.26 -25.71 4.49
CA SER A 701 -7.58 -25.47 3.90
C SER A 701 -8.73 -25.57 4.89
N LYS A 702 -8.54 -26.20 6.06
CA LYS A 702 -9.57 -26.35 7.09
C LYS A 702 -9.69 -25.15 8.03
N ALA A 703 -8.69 -24.26 8.07
CA ALA A 703 -8.66 -23.19 9.06
C ALA A 703 -9.85 -22.23 8.95
N GLU A 704 -10.36 -21.76 10.08
CA GLU A 704 -11.43 -20.75 10.18
C GLU A 704 -11.02 -19.68 11.20
N GLY A 705 -11.64 -18.51 11.17
CA GLY A 705 -11.30 -17.43 12.10
C GLY A 705 -12.49 -16.55 12.46
N LEU A 706 -12.52 -16.12 13.72
CA LEU A 706 -13.54 -15.26 14.30
C LEU A 706 -12.87 -14.19 15.16
N LEU A 707 -13.23 -12.92 14.96
CA LEU A 707 -12.93 -11.86 15.91
C LEU A 707 -14.12 -11.69 16.86
N VAL A 708 -13.85 -11.65 18.16
CA VAL A 708 -14.86 -11.49 19.21
C VAL A 708 -14.65 -10.13 19.89
N ALA A 709 -15.54 -9.19 19.64
CA ALA A 709 -15.47 -7.84 20.18
C ALA A 709 -16.48 -7.68 21.32
N VAL A 710 -16.04 -7.20 22.49
CA VAL A 710 -16.81 -7.22 23.73
C VAL A 710 -16.89 -5.81 24.32
N ARG A 711 -18.09 -5.41 24.74
CA ARG A 711 -18.30 -4.25 25.61
C ARG A 711 -18.83 -4.71 26.96
N PHE A 712 -18.13 -4.36 28.02
CA PHE A 712 -18.61 -4.54 29.38
C PHE A 712 -19.32 -3.25 29.82
N VAL A 713 -20.65 -3.29 29.92
CA VAL A 713 -21.47 -2.12 30.27
C VAL A 713 -22.22 -2.41 31.55
N SER A 714 -21.77 -1.90 32.70
CA SER A 714 -22.41 -2.06 34.03
C SER A 714 -23.08 -3.44 34.28
N LEU A 715 -24.37 -3.59 33.95
CA LEU A 715 -25.20 -4.79 34.13
C LEU A 715 -25.35 -5.67 32.88
N LYS A 716 -24.57 -5.47 31.82
CA LYS A 716 -24.65 -6.20 30.56
C LYS A 716 -23.26 -6.46 29.96
N THR A 717 -23.13 -7.56 29.25
CA THR A 717 -22.00 -7.85 28.36
C THR A 717 -22.55 -7.92 26.94
N MET A 718 -22.12 -6.99 26.09
CA MET A 718 -22.46 -6.98 24.67
C MET A 718 -21.31 -7.60 23.89
N ILE A 719 -21.61 -8.54 23.01
CA ILE A 719 -20.59 -9.22 22.20
C ILE A 719 -20.97 -9.10 20.73
N GLU A 720 -20.04 -8.64 19.90
CA GLU A 720 -20.13 -8.64 18.44
C GLU A 720 -19.15 -9.67 17.86
N LEU A 721 -19.66 -10.50 16.94
CA LEU A 721 -18.94 -11.58 16.29
C LEU A 721 -18.70 -11.25 14.82
N TYR A 722 -17.43 -11.26 14.44
CA TYR A 722 -16.96 -10.86 13.11
C TYR A 722 -16.21 -12.02 12.45
N PRO A 723 -16.86 -12.81 11.58
CA PRO A 723 -16.19 -13.86 10.84
C PRO A 723 -15.12 -13.28 9.90
N ILE A 724 -13.95 -13.90 9.87
CA ILE A 724 -12.85 -13.48 9.01
C ILE A 724 -12.45 -14.58 8.03
N TYR A 725 -12.19 -14.19 6.80
CA TYR A 725 -11.71 -15.07 5.76
C TYR A 725 -10.19 -15.17 5.81
N ILE A 726 -9.71 -16.37 6.13
CA ILE A 726 -8.29 -16.66 6.42
C ILE A 726 -7.75 -17.84 5.60
N LYS A 727 -8.47 -18.27 4.55
CA LYS A 727 -8.03 -19.39 3.71
C LYS A 727 -6.84 -18.94 2.85
N ASN A 728 -5.62 -19.10 3.35
CA ASN A 728 -4.38 -18.61 2.72
C ASN A 728 -4.04 -19.25 1.36
N ARG A 729 -4.77 -20.29 0.93
CA ARG A 729 -4.66 -20.83 -0.44
C ARG A 729 -5.47 -20.04 -1.46
N ASP A 730 -6.40 -19.23 -0.99
CA ASP A 730 -7.07 -18.23 -1.79
C ASP A 730 -6.16 -17.00 -1.90
N PRO A 731 -5.74 -16.61 -3.12
CA PRO A 731 -4.87 -15.46 -3.31
C PRO A 731 -5.51 -14.13 -2.88
N ARG A 732 -6.84 -14.09 -2.66
CA ARG A 732 -7.54 -12.91 -2.11
C ARG A 732 -7.24 -12.66 -0.62
N VAL A 733 -6.86 -13.72 0.13
CA VAL A 733 -6.48 -13.63 1.55
C VAL A 733 -5.00 -13.37 1.68
N ASN A 734 -4.18 -14.24 1.10
CA ASN A 734 -2.73 -14.11 1.04
C ASN A 734 -2.09 -13.74 2.39
N TYR A 735 -2.44 -14.48 3.45
CA TYR A 735 -1.94 -14.29 4.83
C TYR A 735 -2.26 -12.92 5.45
N GLN A 736 -3.25 -12.21 4.90
CA GLN A 736 -3.87 -11.03 5.48
C GLN A 736 -5.36 -11.31 5.69
N PRO A 737 -5.82 -11.56 6.93
CA PRO A 737 -7.23 -11.81 7.23
C PRO A 737 -8.12 -10.69 6.70
N LYS A 738 -9.29 -11.07 6.18
CA LYS A 738 -10.28 -10.14 5.64
C LYS A 738 -11.61 -10.34 6.36
N LEU A 739 -12.35 -9.27 6.61
CA LEU A 739 -13.69 -9.41 7.18
C LEU A 739 -14.65 -10.02 6.15
N MET A 740 -15.44 -11.01 6.56
CA MET A 740 -16.52 -11.55 5.76
C MET A 740 -17.79 -10.71 5.93
N THR A 741 -18.52 -10.51 4.84
CA THR A 741 -19.80 -9.79 4.83
C THR A 741 -20.84 -10.57 4.03
N GLY A 742 -22.06 -10.03 3.95
CA GLY A 742 -23.13 -10.57 3.12
C GLY A 742 -23.44 -12.03 3.44
N ALA A 743 -23.71 -12.80 2.38
CA ALA A 743 -24.19 -14.17 2.51
C ALA A 743 -23.13 -15.08 3.15
N ALA A 744 -21.83 -14.85 2.89
CA ALA A 744 -20.78 -15.65 3.48
C ALA A 744 -20.68 -15.47 5.02
N SER A 745 -20.80 -14.24 5.52
CA SER A 745 -20.85 -14.00 6.97
C SER A 745 -22.10 -14.59 7.60
N GLU A 746 -23.26 -14.38 6.98
CA GLU A 746 -24.55 -14.92 7.46
C GLU A 746 -24.53 -16.44 7.55
N ARG A 747 -23.99 -17.14 6.54
CA ARG A 747 -23.81 -18.61 6.60
C ARG A 747 -22.90 -19.04 7.73
N CYS A 748 -21.78 -18.35 7.94
CA CYS A 748 -20.85 -18.67 9.02
C CYS A 748 -21.50 -18.52 10.40
N LEU A 749 -22.20 -17.40 10.62
CA LEU A 749 -22.88 -17.10 11.88
C LEU A 749 -24.11 -17.99 12.11
N ALA A 750 -24.88 -18.30 11.06
CA ALA A 750 -25.99 -19.25 11.15
C ALA A 750 -25.51 -20.65 11.53
N ARG A 751 -24.41 -21.13 10.93
CA ARG A 751 -23.76 -22.38 11.34
C ARG A 751 -23.30 -22.30 12.78
N LEU A 752 -22.66 -21.20 13.18
CA LEU A 752 -22.20 -21.01 14.56
C LEU A 752 -23.36 -21.06 15.56
N ALA A 753 -24.48 -20.41 15.26
CA ALA A 753 -25.69 -20.50 16.07
C ALA A 753 -26.19 -21.95 16.17
N ASP A 754 -26.33 -22.64 15.04
CA ASP A 754 -26.82 -24.03 15.00
C ASP A 754 -25.96 -24.98 15.86
N VAL A 755 -24.64 -24.96 15.67
CA VAL A 755 -23.74 -25.85 16.44
C VAL A 755 -23.65 -25.47 17.92
N SER A 756 -24.05 -24.24 18.29
CA SER A 756 -24.08 -23.74 19.68
C SER A 756 -25.38 -24.10 20.42
N GLY A 757 -26.30 -24.82 19.77
CA GLY A 757 -27.51 -25.34 20.40
C GLY A 757 -28.37 -24.25 21.03
N THR A 758 -28.79 -24.45 22.28
CA THR A 758 -29.63 -23.48 23.01
C THR A 758 -28.97 -22.12 23.18
N SER A 759 -27.63 -22.07 23.33
CA SER A 759 -26.89 -20.82 23.40
C SER A 759 -26.93 -20.07 22.06
N GLY A 760 -26.96 -20.82 20.96
CA GLY A 760 -27.11 -20.28 19.60
C GLY A 760 -28.37 -19.46 19.39
N SER A 761 -29.47 -19.79 20.07
CA SER A 761 -30.73 -19.04 19.98
C SER A 761 -30.63 -17.60 20.52
N LEU A 762 -29.59 -17.29 21.29
CA LEU A 762 -29.31 -15.94 21.79
C LEU A 762 -28.54 -15.08 20.77
N LEU A 763 -28.00 -15.69 19.71
CA LEU A 763 -27.24 -14.98 18.69
C LEU A 763 -28.19 -14.36 17.67
N SER A 764 -28.29 -13.02 17.65
CA SER A 764 -28.90 -12.31 16.53
C SER A 764 -27.85 -12.03 15.46
N VAL A 765 -28.26 -12.02 14.19
CA VAL A 765 -27.38 -11.70 13.06
C VAL A 765 -27.95 -10.49 12.34
N GLU A 766 -27.19 -9.39 12.30
CA GLU A 766 -27.61 -8.14 11.69
C GLU A 766 -26.48 -7.59 10.82
N ASN A 767 -26.77 -7.37 9.52
CA ASN A 767 -25.80 -6.84 8.55
C ASN A 767 -24.49 -7.65 8.51
N GLY A 768 -24.57 -8.98 8.62
CA GLY A 768 -23.40 -9.87 8.64
C GLY A 768 -22.55 -9.79 9.91
N VAL A 769 -23.08 -9.27 11.01
CA VAL A 769 -22.43 -9.27 12.34
C VAL A 769 -23.30 -10.03 13.33
N GLY A 770 -22.71 -10.98 14.07
CA GLY A 770 -23.40 -11.70 15.13
C GLY A 770 -23.42 -10.88 16.43
N ARG A 771 -24.51 -10.87 17.17
CA ARG A 771 -24.68 -10.09 18.39
C ARG A 771 -25.23 -10.94 19.53
N LEU A 772 -24.60 -10.85 20.69
CA LEU A 772 -25.07 -11.41 21.96
C LEU A 772 -25.20 -10.29 22.99
N GLU A 773 -26.31 -10.29 23.72
CA GLU A 773 -26.52 -9.40 24.87
C GLU A 773 -26.80 -10.24 26.10
N LEU A 774 -25.87 -10.24 27.05
CA LEU A 774 -25.92 -11.07 28.24
C LEU A 774 -26.08 -10.22 29.49
N ALA A 775 -27.15 -10.46 30.26
CA ALA A 775 -27.37 -9.75 31.52
C ALA A 775 -26.38 -10.21 32.59
N ARG A 776 -25.82 -9.27 33.34
CA ARG A 776 -24.99 -9.56 34.52
C ARG A 776 -25.90 -9.78 35.74
N PRO A 777 -25.76 -10.91 36.46
CA PRO A 777 -26.51 -11.14 37.69
C PRO A 777 -26.18 -10.09 38.76
N LYS A 778 -27.20 -9.53 39.43
CA LYS A 778 -27.05 -8.52 40.50
C LYS A 778 -26.20 -8.97 41.70
N HIS A 779 -26.08 -10.30 41.92
CA HIS A 779 -25.30 -10.85 43.04
C HIS A 779 -23.79 -10.57 42.93
N ASP A 780 -23.27 -10.22 41.76
CA ASP A 780 -21.84 -9.88 41.57
C ASP A 780 -21.44 -8.50 42.14
N GLU A 781 -22.41 -7.62 42.48
CA GLU A 781 -22.12 -6.32 43.11
C GLU A 781 -22.06 -6.40 44.65
N ALA A 782 -22.78 -7.34 45.26
CA ALA A 782 -22.86 -7.47 46.73
C ALA A 782 -21.60 -8.05 47.39
N ALA A 783 -20.61 -8.46 46.60
CA ALA A 783 -19.31 -8.95 47.07
C ALA A 783 -18.18 -7.91 46.92
N ARG A 784 -18.51 -6.64 46.60
CA ARG A 784 -17.57 -5.51 46.58
C ARG A 784 -17.52 -4.78 47.91
#